data_AF-A0A238JLT6-F1
#
_entry.id   AF-A0A238JLT6-F1
#
_cell.length_a   1.000
_cell.length_b   1.000
_cell.length_c   1.000
_cell.angle_alpha   90.00
_cell.angle_beta   90.00
_cell.angle_gamma   90.00
#
_symmetry.space_group_name_H-M   'P 1'
#
loop_
_entity.id
_entity.type
_entity.pdbx_description
1 polymer ?
#
loop_
_entity_poly.entity_id
_entity_poly.type
_entity_poly.pdbx_seq_one_letter_code
_entity_poly.pdbx_strand_id
1 'polypeptide(L)'
;MALSRRTGNRFQASIWPGFVDAMTALLLVLMFVLTIFMVMQSMLQETITGQESELTELNSELAALAEALGLEQQVSFALREEVGQLGGELDTAQLRADAQEAMIANLNSRLGAQAADLANARAQITNFEAQVASLLAQRDEAVSRGAALESDLAALEEERGRLLTAQEQLQLAVAQARSEVDAQEEEARLAAARREALEALIADLRQQSADAGDANAALSARVDVLETQLSEEEAAKLAEIAAAQALRDRLKGAQDELTAMTLALEEQRRQAEETLTLLAAADAAKSDLDVQLAAALLAREQLSQSLTAASEGQEGLSEALLKAEEERDDLAERLAIAVAARERLTAELETVQQEASEKAAALLASQAEQDETTETTRQELLEAIVERQTAEDELQQARDEKAATTDELLAAIAARDRLQADLTAAQADQQALTEARAALARAEAELVALRGVSSDQETIQKQLAAALAAKLAAEQTAEQQLSEAEQRAALLASANRALDAEEAKSAESQRKIALLNQQVAALRGQLGSLQALLDSASERDADAQVQLEALGNRLNAALASVAAEQRARAELEEAERIRLEEEARRLTEQAKNLENYRSEFFGRLRTVLAGREGVRIVGDRFVFSSEVLFETASAELAPEGLVQIANVVGILRDISDEIPDGIDWIIRVDGHTDNVPLSGTGEYRDNWELSQGRALSVVRYMTDGLGFPPNRLAATGFGEYQPVNTENSAAARAQNRRIELKLTER
;
A
#
# COMPACT_ATOMS: atom_id res chain seq x y z
N MET A 1 145.34 12.50 -37.14
CA MET A 1 146.04 13.69 -36.57
C MET A 1 146.54 13.26 -35.19
N ALA A 2 147.79 13.44 -34.75
CA ALA A 2 148.61 14.67 -34.67
C ALA A 2 147.96 15.69 -33.69
N LEU A 3 148.57 16.16 -32.59
CA LEU A 3 149.93 16.06 -32.01
C LEU A 3 149.82 15.86 -30.45
N SER A 4 150.79 15.39 -29.65
CA SER A 4 152.13 15.94 -29.29
C SER A 4 152.07 17.35 -28.63
N ARG A 5 152.74 17.70 -27.51
CA ARG A 5 154.00 17.20 -26.90
C ARG A 5 154.30 17.82 -25.50
N ARG A 6 155.23 17.20 -24.73
CA ARG A 6 156.15 17.79 -23.70
C ARG A 6 155.52 18.33 -22.39
N THR A 7 156.22 18.48 -21.24
CA THR A 7 157.64 18.28 -20.79
C THR A 7 157.60 17.84 -19.28
N GLY A 8 158.50 17.04 -18.66
CA GLY A 8 159.95 17.19 -18.44
C GLY A 8 160.27 18.37 -17.49
N ASN A 9 160.96 18.29 -16.33
CA ASN A 9 161.98 17.37 -15.75
C ASN A 9 162.05 17.65 -14.19
N ARG A 10 162.93 17.17 -13.27
CA ARG A 10 164.20 16.40 -13.24
C ARG A 10 164.53 15.89 -11.78
N PHE A 11 164.79 14.59 -11.53
CA PHE A 11 165.56 14.00 -10.37
C PHE A 11 165.02 14.29 -8.93
N GLN A 12 165.41 13.60 -7.83
CA GLN A 12 166.50 12.64 -7.54
C GLN A 12 166.00 11.46 -6.66
N ALA A 13 166.82 10.46 -6.34
CA ALA A 13 166.38 9.13 -5.88
C ALA A 13 166.55 8.82 -4.38
N SER A 14 165.68 7.96 -3.82
CA SER A 14 166.03 7.03 -2.73
C SER A 14 165.06 5.85 -2.54
N ILE A 15 165.60 4.64 -2.71
CA ILE A 15 165.30 3.37 -1.99
C ILE A 15 163.92 2.69 -2.20
N TRP A 16 163.98 1.37 -2.45
CA TRP A 16 162.88 0.41 -2.67
C TRP A 16 162.18 0.04 -1.34
N PRO A 17 160.86 -0.27 -1.31
CA PRO A 17 160.48 -1.68 -1.43
C PRO A 17 159.13 -1.93 -2.15
N GLY A 18 159.03 -3.03 -2.91
CA GLY A 18 157.79 -3.45 -3.58
C GLY A 18 157.25 -4.80 -3.10
N PHE A 19 156.29 -4.79 -2.17
CA PHE A 19 155.47 -5.98 -1.83
C PHE A 19 154.07 -5.69 -1.26
N VAL A 20 153.79 -4.47 -0.79
CA VAL A 20 152.50 -4.12 -0.16
C VAL A 20 151.35 -4.02 -1.16
N ASP A 21 151.63 -3.57 -2.38
CA ASP A 21 150.63 -3.12 -3.37
C ASP A 21 149.68 -4.23 -3.87
N ALA A 22 150.16 -5.48 -3.90
CA ALA A 22 149.36 -6.63 -4.32
C ALA A 22 148.22 -6.96 -3.34
N MET A 23 148.39 -6.71 -2.04
CA MET A 23 147.34 -6.94 -1.05
C MET A 23 146.29 -5.82 -1.03
N THR A 24 146.72 -4.57 -1.22
CA THR A 24 145.79 -3.42 -1.33
C THR A 24 144.92 -3.52 -2.58
N ALA A 25 145.47 -3.96 -3.71
CA ALA A 25 144.70 -4.20 -4.93
C ALA A 25 143.63 -5.29 -4.74
N LEU A 26 143.95 -6.40 -4.07
CA LEU A 26 143.01 -7.51 -3.85
C LEU A 26 141.89 -7.11 -2.88
N LEU A 27 142.19 -6.33 -1.84
CA LEU A 27 141.19 -5.73 -0.95
C LEU A 27 140.26 -4.74 -1.68
N LEU A 28 140.80 -3.92 -2.60
CA LEU A 28 139.99 -3.01 -3.42
C LEU A 28 139.03 -3.77 -4.35
N VAL A 29 139.47 -4.85 -4.99
CA VAL A 29 138.59 -5.69 -5.82
C VAL A 29 137.51 -6.37 -4.97
N LEU A 30 137.85 -6.86 -3.77
CA LEU A 30 136.87 -7.45 -2.85
C LEU A 30 135.81 -6.42 -2.40
N MET A 31 136.24 -5.21 -2.03
CA MET A 31 135.34 -4.09 -1.71
C MET A 31 134.47 -3.68 -2.90
N PHE A 32 135.02 -3.67 -4.12
CA PHE A 32 134.28 -3.34 -5.34
C PHE A 32 133.20 -4.39 -5.68
N VAL A 33 133.53 -5.68 -5.56
CA VAL A 33 132.54 -6.77 -5.73
C VAL A 33 131.48 -6.72 -4.63
N LEU A 34 131.86 -6.46 -3.37
CA LEU A 34 130.90 -6.30 -2.27
C LEU A 34 129.99 -5.08 -2.46
N THR A 35 130.50 -3.95 -2.95
CA THR A 35 129.66 -2.76 -3.21
C THR A 35 128.74 -2.94 -4.42
N ILE A 36 129.20 -3.60 -5.50
CA ILE A 36 128.30 -3.99 -6.60
C ILE A 36 127.21 -4.95 -6.10
N PHE A 37 127.58 -5.96 -5.31
CA PHE A 37 126.61 -6.91 -4.75
C PHE A 37 125.62 -6.22 -3.81
N MET A 38 126.08 -5.29 -2.96
CA MET A 38 125.24 -4.53 -2.04
C MET A 38 124.31 -3.54 -2.76
N VAL A 39 124.75 -2.90 -3.84
CA VAL A 39 123.89 -2.05 -4.70
C VAL A 39 122.87 -2.90 -5.46
N MET A 40 123.28 -4.06 -5.99
CA MET A 40 122.39 -5.00 -6.68
C MET A 40 121.36 -5.61 -5.73
N GLN A 41 121.74 -5.93 -4.48
CA GLN A 41 120.82 -6.30 -3.41
C GLN A 41 119.90 -5.15 -3.04
N SER A 42 120.40 -3.91 -2.92
CA SER A 42 119.57 -2.73 -2.64
C SER A 42 118.50 -2.54 -3.71
N MET A 43 118.85 -2.62 -5.00
CA MET A 43 117.87 -2.49 -6.08
C MET A 43 116.92 -3.69 -6.17
N LEU A 44 117.39 -4.93 -5.94
CA LEU A 44 116.49 -6.08 -5.83
C LEU A 44 115.51 -5.91 -4.67
N GLN A 45 115.96 -5.37 -3.53
CA GLN A 45 115.13 -5.17 -2.36
C GLN A 45 114.16 -3.99 -2.53
N GLU A 46 114.56 -2.87 -3.15
CA GLU A 46 113.64 -1.82 -3.59
C GLU A 46 112.60 -2.34 -4.59
N THR A 47 113.00 -3.20 -5.54
CA THR A 47 112.07 -3.77 -6.54
C THR A 47 111.09 -4.73 -5.88
N ILE A 48 111.56 -5.62 -5.00
CA ILE A 48 110.71 -6.59 -4.28
C ILE A 48 109.77 -5.87 -3.31
N THR A 49 110.26 -4.92 -2.51
CA THR A 49 109.41 -4.14 -1.60
C THR A 49 108.44 -3.22 -2.36
N GLY A 50 108.81 -2.73 -3.54
CA GLY A 50 107.89 -2.04 -4.45
C GLY A 50 106.76 -2.96 -4.93
N GLN A 51 107.10 -4.15 -5.43
CA GLN A 51 106.12 -5.15 -5.86
C GLN A 51 105.26 -5.69 -4.71
N GLU A 52 105.81 -5.80 -3.51
CA GLU A 52 105.09 -6.18 -2.28
C GLU A 52 104.12 -5.07 -1.85
N SER A 53 104.49 -3.80 -2.05
CA SER A 53 103.59 -2.65 -1.86
C SER A 53 102.48 -2.61 -2.91
N GLU A 54 102.79 -2.77 -4.21
CA GLU A 54 101.79 -2.84 -5.29
C GLU A 54 100.82 -4.02 -5.07
N LEU A 55 101.32 -5.19 -4.67
CA LEU A 55 100.47 -6.34 -4.32
C LEU A 55 99.60 -6.07 -3.10
N THR A 56 100.09 -5.34 -2.10
CA THR A 56 99.31 -4.97 -0.91
C THR A 56 98.21 -3.98 -1.26
N GLU A 57 98.52 -2.97 -2.08
CA GLU A 57 97.57 -1.97 -2.57
C GLU A 57 96.49 -2.63 -3.46
N LEU A 58 96.89 -3.43 -4.46
CA LEU A 58 95.98 -4.15 -5.35
C LEU A 58 95.08 -5.15 -4.60
N ASN A 59 95.61 -5.83 -3.57
CA ASN A 59 94.82 -6.73 -2.72
C ASN A 59 93.86 -5.95 -1.80
N SER A 60 94.19 -4.70 -1.43
CA SER A 60 93.26 -3.81 -0.73
C SER A 60 92.15 -3.29 -1.65
N GLU A 61 92.45 -2.95 -2.91
CA GLU A 61 91.42 -2.63 -3.91
C GLU A 61 90.52 -3.83 -4.19
N LEU A 62 91.09 -5.04 -4.29
CA LEU A 62 90.32 -6.27 -4.48
C LEU A 62 89.39 -6.56 -3.30
N ALA A 63 89.84 -6.30 -2.06
CA ALA A 63 89.01 -6.41 -0.86
C ALA A 63 87.89 -5.38 -0.84
N ALA A 64 88.17 -4.11 -1.16
CA ALA A 64 87.17 -3.05 -1.24
C ALA A 64 86.13 -3.30 -2.37
N LEU A 65 86.56 -3.85 -3.51
CA LEU A 65 85.67 -4.29 -4.58
C LEU A 65 84.80 -5.49 -4.17
N ALA A 66 85.34 -6.44 -3.40
CA ALA A 66 84.58 -7.56 -2.88
C ALA A 66 83.55 -7.12 -1.82
N GLU A 67 83.90 -6.16 -0.95
CA GLU A 67 82.99 -5.56 0.03
C GLU A 67 81.87 -4.76 -0.65
N ALA A 68 82.21 -3.93 -1.64
CA ALA A 68 81.25 -3.18 -2.45
C ALA A 68 80.29 -4.10 -3.24
N LEU A 69 80.81 -5.19 -3.81
CA LEU A 69 80.01 -6.21 -4.49
C LEU A 69 79.11 -6.98 -3.51
N GLY A 70 79.59 -7.26 -2.29
CA GLY A 70 78.78 -7.87 -1.22
C GLY A 70 77.62 -6.97 -0.79
N LEU A 71 77.87 -5.65 -0.64
CA LEU A 71 76.85 -4.65 -0.37
C LEU A 71 75.82 -4.53 -1.51
N GLU A 72 76.27 -4.51 -2.77
CA GLU A 72 75.37 -4.48 -3.93
C GLU A 72 74.51 -5.75 -3.99
N GLN A 73 75.09 -6.93 -3.76
CA GLN A 73 74.34 -8.19 -3.70
C GLN A 73 73.33 -8.23 -2.54
N GLN A 74 73.65 -7.66 -1.37
CA GLN A 74 72.71 -7.53 -0.26
C GLN A 74 71.54 -6.59 -0.60
N VAL A 75 71.82 -5.42 -1.21
CA VAL A 75 70.77 -4.50 -1.67
C VAL A 75 69.92 -5.15 -2.77
N SER A 76 70.54 -5.87 -3.70
CA SER A 76 69.89 -6.61 -4.80
C SER A 76 69.06 -7.81 -4.32
N PHE A 77 69.35 -8.34 -3.13
CA PHE A 77 68.52 -9.34 -2.44
C PHE A 77 67.34 -8.66 -1.75
N ALA A 78 67.59 -7.61 -0.95
CA ALA A 78 66.56 -6.88 -0.22
C ALA A 78 65.49 -6.27 -1.16
N LEU A 79 65.89 -5.65 -2.28
CA LEU A 79 64.95 -5.15 -3.29
C LEU A 79 64.10 -6.27 -3.91
N ARG A 80 64.61 -7.50 -3.96
CA ARG A 80 63.87 -8.66 -4.51
C ARG A 80 62.83 -9.19 -3.52
N GLU A 81 63.16 -9.14 -2.22
CA GLU A 81 62.25 -9.45 -1.14
C GLU A 81 61.14 -8.38 -1.03
N GLU A 82 61.50 -7.10 -1.08
CA GLU A 82 60.58 -5.96 -1.11
C GLU A 82 59.64 -5.99 -2.33
N VAL A 83 60.15 -6.25 -3.54
CA VAL A 83 59.31 -6.43 -4.75
C VAL A 83 58.41 -7.66 -4.65
N GLY A 84 58.86 -8.75 -4.01
CA GLY A 84 58.03 -9.92 -3.74
C GLY A 84 56.88 -9.61 -2.76
N GLN A 85 57.18 -8.84 -1.70
CA GLN A 85 56.20 -8.42 -0.72
C GLN A 85 55.16 -7.45 -1.32
N LEU A 86 55.62 -6.42 -2.05
CA LEU A 86 54.75 -5.49 -2.79
C LEU A 86 53.89 -6.21 -3.84
N GLY A 87 54.39 -7.28 -4.46
CA GLY A 87 53.60 -8.15 -5.34
C GLY A 87 52.45 -8.84 -4.60
N GLY A 88 52.72 -9.45 -3.45
CA GLY A 88 51.69 -10.08 -2.62
C GLY A 88 50.67 -9.09 -2.03
N GLU A 89 51.11 -7.88 -1.68
CA GLU A 89 50.23 -6.79 -1.24
C GLU A 89 49.33 -6.29 -2.40
N LEU A 90 49.88 -6.17 -3.62
CA LEU A 90 49.12 -5.84 -4.82
C LEU A 90 48.08 -6.91 -5.16
N ASP A 91 48.45 -8.19 -5.21
CA ASP A 91 47.51 -9.30 -5.44
C ASP A 91 46.39 -9.31 -4.38
N THR A 92 46.72 -9.04 -3.12
CA THR A 92 45.74 -8.94 -2.02
C THR A 92 44.82 -7.73 -2.17
N ALA A 93 45.31 -6.60 -2.68
CA ALA A 93 44.50 -5.42 -3.00
C ALA A 93 43.58 -5.68 -4.21
N GLN A 94 44.09 -6.37 -5.24
CA GLN A 94 43.34 -6.78 -6.43
C GLN A 94 42.13 -7.65 -6.04
N LEU A 95 42.36 -8.70 -5.25
CA LEU A 95 41.31 -9.59 -4.75
C LEU A 95 40.25 -8.88 -3.89
N ARG A 96 40.62 -7.82 -3.15
CA ARG A 96 39.66 -6.97 -2.43
C ARG A 96 38.83 -6.11 -3.38
N ALA A 97 39.43 -5.56 -4.44
CA ALA A 97 38.72 -4.77 -5.44
C ALA A 97 37.70 -5.64 -6.21
N ASP A 98 38.10 -6.82 -6.67
CA ASP A 98 37.22 -7.79 -7.34
C ASP A 98 36.01 -8.18 -6.45
N ALA A 99 36.26 -8.43 -5.16
CA ALA A 99 35.21 -8.74 -4.19
C ALA A 99 34.25 -7.55 -3.93
N GLN A 100 34.78 -6.32 -3.92
CA GLN A 100 33.97 -5.10 -3.81
C GLN A 100 33.13 -4.86 -5.07
N GLU A 101 33.67 -5.06 -6.27
CA GLU A 101 32.91 -4.94 -7.52
C GLU A 101 31.78 -5.97 -7.58
N ALA A 102 32.04 -7.23 -7.20
CA ALA A 102 31.02 -8.27 -7.09
C ALA A 102 29.91 -7.91 -6.07
N MET A 103 30.27 -7.30 -4.94
CA MET A 103 29.30 -6.84 -3.94
C MET A 103 28.46 -5.64 -4.45
N ILE A 104 29.09 -4.68 -5.13
CA ILE A 104 28.41 -3.54 -5.76
C ILE A 104 27.44 -4.03 -6.86
N ALA A 105 27.84 -4.99 -7.68
CA ALA A 105 26.97 -5.62 -8.67
C ALA A 105 25.76 -6.32 -8.03
N ASN A 106 25.95 -7.02 -6.90
CA ASN A 106 24.86 -7.63 -6.15
C ASN A 106 23.89 -6.58 -5.57
N LEU A 107 24.42 -5.52 -4.94
CA LEU A 107 23.62 -4.43 -4.38
C LEU A 107 22.82 -3.69 -5.45
N ASN A 108 23.42 -3.39 -6.60
CA ASN A 108 22.72 -2.80 -7.75
C ASN A 108 21.61 -3.70 -8.28
N SER A 109 21.83 -5.02 -8.34
CA SER A 109 20.78 -5.99 -8.72
C SER A 109 19.62 -6.02 -7.72
N ARG A 110 19.90 -5.94 -6.41
CA ARG A 110 18.88 -5.89 -5.35
C ARG A 110 18.10 -4.57 -5.36
N LEU A 111 18.78 -3.43 -5.58
CA LEU A 111 18.14 -2.12 -5.77
C LEU A 111 17.23 -2.12 -7.01
N GLY A 112 17.68 -2.72 -8.12
CA GLY A 112 16.88 -2.89 -9.33
C GLY A 112 15.61 -3.72 -9.10
N ALA A 113 15.71 -4.81 -8.34
CA ALA A 113 14.55 -5.61 -7.94
C ALA A 113 13.58 -4.81 -7.05
N GLN A 114 14.08 -4.18 -5.98
CA GLN A 114 13.25 -3.36 -5.08
C GLN A 114 12.57 -2.17 -5.80
N ALA A 115 13.24 -1.57 -6.78
CA ALA A 115 12.64 -0.52 -7.61
C ALA A 115 11.50 -1.05 -8.50
N ALA A 116 11.63 -2.27 -9.04
CA ALA A 116 10.56 -2.93 -9.78
C ALA A 116 9.38 -3.30 -8.86
N ASP A 117 9.66 -3.83 -7.67
CA ASP A 117 8.62 -4.16 -6.67
C ASP A 117 7.86 -2.91 -6.21
N LEU A 118 8.57 -1.79 -5.96
CA LEU A 118 7.95 -0.49 -5.66
C LEU A 118 7.11 0.06 -6.82
N ALA A 119 7.55 -0.13 -8.07
CA ALA A 119 6.76 0.25 -9.24
C ALA A 119 5.48 -0.59 -9.38
N ASN A 120 5.57 -1.90 -9.15
CA ASN A 120 4.43 -2.82 -9.12
C ASN A 120 3.43 -2.47 -8.00
N ALA A 121 3.92 -2.21 -6.80
CA ALA A 121 3.10 -1.80 -5.65
C ALA A 121 2.37 -0.46 -5.93
N ARG A 122 3.06 0.53 -6.50
CA ARG A 122 2.43 1.80 -6.93
C ARG A 122 1.34 1.58 -7.99
N ALA A 123 1.59 0.72 -8.98
CA ALA A 123 0.58 0.39 -10.00
C ALA A 123 -0.65 -0.32 -9.42
N GLN A 124 -0.47 -1.17 -8.39
CA GLN A 124 -1.58 -1.78 -7.64
C GLN A 124 -2.37 -0.73 -6.85
N ILE A 125 -1.69 0.19 -6.15
CA ILE A 125 -2.34 1.29 -5.42
C ILE A 125 -3.18 2.15 -6.36
N THR A 126 -2.64 2.60 -7.49
CA THR A 126 -3.41 3.42 -8.45
C THR A 126 -4.60 2.68 -9.08
N ASN A 127 -4.52 1.36 -9.24
CA ASN A 127 -5.66 0.55 -9.66
C ASN A 127 -6.73 0.46 -8.55
N PHE A 128 -6.31 0.32 -7.29
CA PHE A 128 -7.22 0.32 -6.14
C PHE A 128 -7.90 1.69 -5.94
N GLU A 129 -7.15 2.80 -6.07
CA GLU A 129 -7.66 4.17 -6.06
C GLU A 129 -8.73 4.38 -7.15
N ALA A 130 -8.50 3.89 -8.37
CA ALA A 130 -9.47 3.95 -9.46
C ALA A 130 -10.74 3.12 -9.19
N GLN A 131 -10.61 1.96 -8.53
CA GLN A 131 -11.75 1.14 -8.11
C GLN A 131 -12.56 1.83 -7.00
N VAL A 132 -11.89 2.40 -5.99
CA VAL A 132 -12.54 3.18 -4.92
C VAL A 132 -13.25 4.40 -5.50
N ALA A 133 -12.65 5.14 -6.43
CA ALA A 133 -13.29 6.26 -7.11
C ALA A 133 -14.54 5.82 -7.90
N SER A 134 -14.51 4.65 -8.56
CA SER A 134 -15.69 4.09 -9.23
C SER A 134 -16.80 3.69 -8.26
N LEU A 135 -16.45 3.10 -7.12
CA LEU A 135 -17.42 2.72 -6.08
C LEU A 135 -18.05 3.94 -5.38
N LEU A 136 -17.28 5.01 -5.17
CA LEU A 136 -17.79 6.29 -4.66
C LEU A 136 -18.77 6.92 -5.66
N ALA A 137 -18.43 6.97 -6.96
CA ALA A 137 -19.33 7.46 -8.00
C ALA A 137 -20.64 6.63 -8.08
N GLN A 138 -20.56 5.30 -7.96
CA GLN A 138 -21.74 4.42 -7.93
C GLN A 138 -22.59 4.62 -6.67
N ARG A 139 -21.97 4.85 -5.51
CA ARG A 139 -22.66 5.23 -4.26
C ARG A 139 -23.41 6.55 -4.43
N ASP A 140 -22.76 7.56 -5.00
CA ASP A 140 -23.33 8.91 -5.12
C ASP A 140 -24.48 8.94 -6.14
N GLU A 141 -24.37 8.18 -7.22
CA GLU A 141 -25.48 7.94 -8.16
C GLU A 141 -26.65 7.20 -7.47
N ALA A 142 -26.37 6.22 -6.61
CA ALA A 142 -27.40 5.49 -5.86
C ALA A 142 -28.09 6.37 -4.80
N VAL A 143 -27.35 7.24 -4.11
CA VAL A 143 -27.90 8.24 -3.17
C VAL A 143 -28.76 9.27 -3.90
N SER A 144 -28.31 9.77 -5.05
CA SER A 144 -29.10 10.67 -5.90
C SER A 144 -30.40 10.00 -6.40
N ARG A 145 -30.33 8.73 -6.81
CA ARG A 145 -31.54 7.93 -7.14
C ARG A 145 -32.45 7.71 -5.93
N GLY A 146 -31.90 7.59 -4.71
CA GLY A 146 -32.67 7.52 -3.47
C GLY A 146 -33.48 8.79 -3.22
N ALA A 147 -32.81 9.96 -3.21
CA ALA A 147 -33.47 11.25 -3.01
C ALA A 147 -34.54 11.57 -4.08
N ALA A 148 -34.32 11.15 -5.33
CA ALA A 148 -35.33 11.26 -6.39
C ALA A 148 -36.57 10.41 -6.09
N LEU A 149 -36.39 9.17 -5.64
CA LEU A 149 -37.50 8.27 -5.26
C LEU A 149 -38.25 8.75 -4.01
N GLU A 150 -37.57 9.39 -3.06
CA GLU A 150 -38.20 10.02 -1.89
C GLU A 150 -39.07 11.23 -2.30
N SER A 151 -38.61 12.03 -3.27
CA SER A 151 -39.39 13.13 -3.85
C SER A 151 -40.63 12.61 -4.63
N ASP A 152 -40.46 11.57 -5.45
CA ASP A 152 -41.57 10.91 -6.16
C ASP A 152 -42.60 10.32 -5.16
N LEU A 153 -42.14 9.73 -4.05
CA LEU A 153 -43.01 9.22 -2.99
C LEU A 153 -43.80 10.34 -2.30
N ALA A 154 -43.15 11.44 -1.93
CA ALA A 154 -43.82 12.58 -1.31
C ALA A 154 -44.90 13.17 -2.23
N ALA A 155 -44.62 13.31 -3.53
CA ALA A 155 -45.60 13.75 -4.52
C ALA A 155 -46.79 12.78 -4.67
N LEU A 156 -46.53 11.46 -4.66
CA LEU A 156 -47.57 10.43 -4.69
C LEU A 156 -48.42 10.39 -3.42
N GLU A 157 -47.84 10.66 -2.24
CA GLU A 157 -48.60 10.77 -1.00
C GLU A 157 -49.47 12.04 -0.97
N GLU A 158 -49.00 13.16 -1.52
CA GLU A 158 -49.81 14.37 -1.67
C GLU A 158 -50.96 14.17 -2.67
N GLU A 159 -50.70 13.57 -3.83
CA GLU A 159 -51.73 13.23 -4.82
C GLU A 159 -52.77 12.27 -4.23
N ARG A 160 -52.34 11.25 -3.47
CA ARG A 160 -53.22 10.35 -2.73
C ARG A 160 -54.05 11.10 -1.68
N GLY A 161 -53.49 12.07 -0.97
CA GLY A 161 -54.21 12.93 -0.03
C GLY A 161 -55.32 13.71 -0.72
N ARG A 162 -54.99 14.40 -1.82
CA ARG A 162 -55.95 15.14 -2.66
C ARG A 162 -57.07 14.22 -3.18
N LEU A 163 -56.75 13.00 -3.61
CA LEU A 163 -57.72 12.01 -4.07
C LEU A 163 -58.66 11.50 -2.96
N LEU A 164 -58.17 11.36 -1.73
CA LEU A 164 -59.02 11.01 -0.57
C LEU A 164 -60.01 12.14 -0.25
N THR A 165 -59.54 13.39 -0.17
CA THR A 165 -60.45 14.54 0.04
C THR A 165 -61.48 14.69 -1.08
N ALA A 166 -61.09 14.47 -2.34
CA ALA A 166 -62.02 14.45 -3.47
C ALA A 166 -63.06 13.31 -3.36
N GLN A 167 -62.65 12.13 -2.87
CA GLN A 167 -63.55 11.01 -2.60
C GLN A 167 -64.56 11.34 -1.47
N GLU A 168 -64.12 11.99 -0.38
CA GLU A 168 -64.98 12.43 0.71
C GLU A 168 -66.01 13.49 0.24
N GLN A 169 -65.56 14.48 -0.54
CA GLN A 169 -66.44 15.49 -1.16
C GLN A 169 -67.47 14.85 -2.09
N LEU A 170 -67.07 13.86 -2.91
CA LEU A 170 -67.98 13.14 -3.79
C LEU A 170 -69.01 12.31 -2.99
N GLN A 171 -68.61 11.66 -1.89
CA GLN A 171 -69.53 10.94 -1.01
C GLN A 171 -70.53 11.89 -0.34
N LEU A 172 -70.09 13.08 0.10
CA LEU A 172 -70.97 14.10 0.66
C LEU A 172 -71.98 14.61 -0.38
N ALA A 173 -71.53 14.91 -1.59
CA ALA A 173 -72.41 15.34 -2.69
C ALA A 173 -73.44 14.26 -3.08
N VAL A 174 -73.05 12.98 -3.09
CA VAL A 174 -73.97 11.85 -3.30
C VAL A 174 -74.97 11.69 -2.15
N ALA A 175 -74.58 11.98 -0.91
CA ALA A 175 -75.49 11.98 0.24
C ALA A 175 -76.49 13.15 0.19
N GLN A 176 -76.04 14.34 -0.19
CA GLN A 176 -76.89 15.52 -0.42
C GLN A 176 -77.91 15.27 -1.53
N ALA A 177 -77.46 14.83 -2.71
CA ALA A 177 -78.34 14.53 -3.84
C ALA A 177 -79.39 13.45 -3.52
N ARG A 178 -79.06 12.46 -2.67
CA ARG A 178 -80.06 11.50 -2.15
C ARG A 178 -81.10 12.18 -1.26
N SER A 179 -80.66 13.00 -0.30
CA SER A 179 -81.57 13.74 0.58
C SER A 179 -82.48 14.72 -0.18
N GLU A 180 -82.00 15.28 -1.30
CA GLU A 180 -82.80 16.12 -2.20
C GLU A 180 -83.85 15.29 -2.97
N VAL A 181 -83.49 14.11 -3.47
CA VAL A 181 -84.43 13.18 -4.12
C VAL A 181 -85.48 12.66 -3.12
N ASP A 182 -85.07 12.27 -1.91
CA ASP A 182 -85.99 11.83 -0.85
C ASP A 182 -86.98 12.95 -0.47
N ALA A 183 -86.53 14.21 -0.42
CA ALA A 183 -87.39 15.37 -0.17
C ALA A 183 -88.34 15.66 -1.34
N GLN A 184 -87.88 15.54 -2.59
CA GLN A 184 -88.73 15.69 -3.79
C GLN A 184 -89.77 14.57 -3.89
N GLU A 185 -89.45 13.33 -3.48
CA GLU A 185 -90.43 12.25 -3.40
C GLU A 185 -91.52 12.55 -2.36
N GLU A 186 -91.16 13.03 -1.17
CA GLU A 186 -92.16 13.42 -0.15
C GLU A 186 -92.99 14.64 -0.59
N GLU A 187 -92.41 15.65 -1.24
CA GLU A 187 -93.20 16.75 -1.81
C GLU A 187 -94.14 16.27 -2.91
N ALA A 188 -93.71 15.35 -3.78
CA ALA A 188 -94.55 14.75 -4.81
C ALA A 188 -95.70 13.91 -4.20
N ARG A 189 -95.44 13.15 -3.13
CA ARG A 189 -96.48 12.41 -2.36
C ARG A 189 -97.48 13.36 -1.73
N LEU A 190 -97.03 14.45 -1.11
CA LEU A 190 -97.88 15.48 -0.53
C LEU A 190 -98.71 16.23 -1.61
N ALA A 191 -98.13 16.49 -2.78
CA ALA A 191 -98.82 17.09 -3.91
C ALA A 191 -99.89 16.15 -4.51
N ALA A 192 -99.63 14.85 -4.57
CA ALA A 192 -100.61 13.83 -4.96
C ALA A 192 -101.77 13.74 -3.96
N ALA A 193 -101.48 13.63 -2.66
CA ALA A 193 -102.50 13.58 -1.62
C ALA A 193 -103.37 14.85 -1.56
N ARG A 194 -102.76 16.04 -1.79
CA ARG A 194 -103.50 17.30 -1.96
C ARG A 194 -104.42 17.27 -3.18
N ARG A 195 -103.99 16.67 -4.29
CA ARG A 195 -104.82 16.53 -5.50
C ARG A 195 -106.00 15.59 -5.27
N GLU A 196 -105.78 14.43 -4.67
CA GLU A 196 -106.86 13.49 -4.33
C GLU A 196 -107.89 14.12 -3.38
N ALA A 197 -107.43 14.89 -2.38
CA ALA A 197 -108.32 15.63 -1.48
C ALA A 197 -109.13 16.72 -2.20
N LEU A 198 -108.54 17.42 -3.18
CA LEU A 198 -109.25 18.40 -4.01
C LEU A 198 -110.22 17.75 -5.01
N GLU A 199 -109.87 16.60 -5.59
CA GLU A 199 -110.77 15.84 -6.46
C GLU A 199 -111.97 15.27 -5.68
N ALA A 200 -111.75 14.81 -4.44
CA ALA A 200 -112.82 14.43 -3.53
C ALA A 200 -113.73 15.61 -3.15
N LEU A 201 -113.17 16.79 -2.86
CA LEU A 201 -113.94 18.01 -2.60
C LEU A 201 -114.75 18.44 -3.83
N ILE A 202 -114.18 18.35 -5.04
CA ILE A 202 -114.88 18.64 -6.30
C ILE A 202 -116.00 17.62 -6.56
N ALA A 203 -115.82 16.35 -6.19
CA ALA A 203 -116.87 15.34 -6.28
C ALA A 203 -118.03 15.63 -5.31
N ASP A 204 -117.73 15.99 -4.06
CA ASP A 204 -118.74 16.36 -3.06
C ASP A 204 -119.50 17.64 -3.47
N LEU A 205 -118.80 18.69 -3.91
CA LEU A 205 -119.42 19.91 -4.43
C LEU A 205 -120.28 19.66 -5.68
N ARG A 206 -119.90 18.69 -6.54
CA ARG A 206 -120.74 18.24 -7.66
C ARG A 206 -121.99 17.51 -7.19
N GLN A 207 -121.88 16.67 -6.15
CA GLN A 207 -123.05 16.01 -5.55
C GLN A 207 -124.00 17.04 -4.92
N GLN A 208 -123.49 17.96 -4.09
CA GLN A 208 -124.28 19.05 -3.52
C GLN A 208 -124.95 19.91 -4.61
N SER A 209 -124.27 20.17 -5.73
CA SER A 209 -124.85 20.88 -6.87
C SER A 209 -125.90 20.07 -7.64
N ALA A 210 -125.82 18.74 -7.65
CA ALA A 210 -126.85 17.87 -8.22
C ALA A 210 -128.07 17.80 -7.29
N ASP A 211 -127.87 17.60 -6.00
CA ASP A 211 -128.92 17.59 -4.97
C ASP A 211 -129.68 18.93 -4.94
N ALA A 212 -128.96 20.06 -5.09
CA ALA A 212 -129.56 21.39 -5.23
C ALA A 212 -130.29 21.59 -6.58
N GLY A 213 -129.85 20.91 -7.64
CA GLY A 213 -130.54 20.85 -8.93
C GLY A 213 -131.88 20.12 -8.81
N ASP A 214 -131.88 18.93 -8.21
CA ASP A 214 -133.08 18.13 -7.96
C ASP A 214 -134.04 18.85 -6.99
N ALA A 215 -133.52 19.53 -5.96
CA ALA A 215 -134.33 20.37 -5.07
C ALA A 215 -135.01 21.54 -5.82
N ASN A 216 -134.30 22.19 -6.75
CA ASN A 216 -134.87 23.23 -7.62
C ASN A 216 -135.88 22.66 -8.62
N ALA A 217 -135.65 21.47 -9.18
CA ALA A 217 -136.61 20.79 -10.05
C ALA A 217 -137.89 20.42 -9.29
N ALA A 218 -137.77 19.92 -8.06
CA ALA A 218 -138.90 19.64 -7.17
C ALA A 218 -139.65 20.90 -6.72
N LEU A 219 -138.94 22.03 -6.55
CA LEU A 219 -139.56 23.35 -6.33
C LEU A 219 -140.30 23.85 -7.58
N SER A 220 -139.70 23.73 -8.78
CA SER A 220 -140.34 24.13 -10.03
C SER A 220 -141.60 23.32 -10.31
N ALA A 221 -141.55 21.99 -10.24
CA ALA A 221 -142.73 21.14 -10.40
C ALA A 221 -143.84 21.44 -9.37
N ARG A 222 -143.47 21.98 -8.20
CA ARG A 222 -144.41 22.41 -7.16
C ARG A 222 -144.97 23.82 -7.42
N VAL A 223 -144.24 24.69 -8.13
CA VAL A 223 -144.77 25.93 -8.72
C VAL A 223 -145.74 25.59 -9.85
N ASP A 224 -145.37 24.71 -10.79
CA ASP A 224 -146.23 24.29 -11.90
C ASP A 224 -147.60 23.74 -11.41
N VAL A 225 -147.59 22.94 -10.34
CA VAL A 225 -148.80 22.44 -9.68
C VAL A 225 -149.61 23.57 -9.01
N LEU A 226 -148.95 24.56 -8.40
CA LEU A 226 -149.63 25.72 -7.81
C LEU A 226 -150.21 26.66 -8.86
N GLU A 227 -149.53 26.88 -10.00
CA GLU A 227 -150.07 27.63 -11.15
C GLU A 227 -151.26 26.89 -11.77
N THR A 228 -151.21 25.56 -11.85
CA THR A 228 -152.34 24.73 -12.29
C THR A 228 -153.54 24.89 -11.34
N GLN A 229 -153.31 24.87 -10.03
CA GLN A 229 -154.38 25.08 -9.02
C GLN A 229 -154.94 26.51 -9.05
N LEU A 230 -154.10 27.53 -9.29
CA LEU A 230 -154.54 28.91 -9.46
C LEU A 230 -155.41 29.06 -10.72
N SER A 231 -155.01 28.43 -11.83
CA SER A 231 -155.76 28.36 -13.08
C SER A 231 -157.15 27.71 -12.89
N GLU A 232 -157.26 26.66 -12.07
CA GLU A 232 -158.55 26.04 -11.74
C GLU A 232 -159.44 26.94 -10.84
N GLU A 233 -158.86 27.68 -9.87
CA GLU A 233 -159.59 28.68 -9.07
C GLU A 233 -160.05 29.90 -9.89
N GLU A 234 -159.26 30.35 -10.86
CA GLU A 234 -159.60 31.47 -11.73
C GLU A 234 -160.66 31.05 -12.78
N ALA A 235 -160.55 29.84 -13.34
CA ALA A 235 -161.58 29.26 -14.20
C ALA A 235 -162.92 29.12 -13.48
N ALA A 236 -162.93 28.75 -12.19
CA ALA A 236 -164.13 28.67 -11.37
C ALA A 236 -164.81 30.04 -11.13
N LYS A 237 -164.04 31.14 -11.09
CA LYS A 237 -164.58 32.50 -10.89
C LYS A 237 -164.95 33.22 -12.20
N LEU A 238 -164.32 32.88 -13.32
CA LEU A 238 -164.59 33.49 -14.63
C LEU A 238 -165.83 32.90 -15.34
N ALA A 239 -166.37 31.77 -14.88
CA ALA A 239 -167.57 31.16 -15.44
C ALA A 239 -168.87 31.94 -15.15
N GLU A 240 -168.91 32.78 -14.10
CA GLU A 240 -170.14 33.44 -13.64
C GLU A 240 -170.31 34.89 -14.17
N ILE A 241 -169.25 35.53 -14.70
CA ILE A 241 -169.25 36.96 -15.08
C ILE A 241 -168.69 37.19 -16.51
N ALA A 242 -169.22 36.46 -17.50
CA ALA A 242 -168.87 36.68 -18.92
C ALA A 242 -170.04 36.59 -19.92
N ALA A 243 -171.29 36.45 -19.46
CA ALA A 243 -172.49 36.48 -20.32
C ALA A 243 -172.89 37.91 -20.77
N ALA A 244 -171.92 38.82 -20.95
CA ALA A 244 -172.12 40.23 -21.24
C ALA A 244 -171.01 40.81 -22.15
N GLN A 245 -170.97 40.30 -23.38
CA GLN A 245 -170.68 41.01 -24.64
C GLN A 245 -169.85 42.32 -24.64
N ALA A 246 -168.80 42.28 -25.47
CA ALA A 246 -168.40 43.36 -26.38
C ALA A 246 -167.74 44.64 -25.83
N LEU A 247 -166.46 44.53 -25.45
CA LEU A 247 -165.39 45.35 -26.04
C LEU A 247 -164.13 44.47 -26.11
N ARG A 248 -163.65 43.97 -27.25
CA ARG A 248 -163.33 44.58 -28.56
C ARG A 248 -162.10 45.49 -28.48
N ASP A 249 -160.97 44.91 -28.90
CA ASP A 249 -159.63 45.49 -29.02
C ASP A 249 -158.99 45.82 -27.63
N ARG A 250 -157.67 45.86 -27.44
CA ARG A 250 -156.61 46.13 -28.43
C ARG A 250 -155.18 45.77 -27.95
N LEU A 251 -154.38 45.11 -28.81
CA LEU A 251 -152.89 45.02 -28.83
C LEU A 251 -152.19 44.33 -27.62
N LYS A 252 -151.24 43.39 -27.86
CA LYS A 252 -149.76 43.56 -27.98
C LYS A 252 -149.14 44.46 -26.88
N GLY A 253 -148.05 44.10 -26.19
CA GLY A 253 -147.06 43.02 -26.38
C GLY A 253 -145.62 43.57 -26.32
N ALA A 254 -144.64 42.77 -25.88
CA ALA A 254 -143.26 43.19 -25.50
C ALA A 254 -143.23 44.07 -24.20
N GLN A 255 -142.13 44.24 -23.47
CA GLN A 255 -140.71 44.22 -23.84
C GLN A 255 -139.80 43.78 -22.66
N ASP A 256 -138.67 43.16 -23.01
CA ASP A 256 -137.28 43.26 -22.51
C ASP A 256 -136.96 44.48 -21.56
N GLU A 257 -135.88 44.57 -20.75
CA GLU A 257 -134.63 43.78 -20.63
C GLU A 257 -133.78 44.21 -19.39
N LEU A 258 -132.65 43.50 -19.16
CA LEU A 258 -131.34 44.01 -18.68
C LEU A 258 -131.07 44.47 -17.22
N THR A 259 -129.75 44.58 -16.96
CA THR A 259 -129.02 45.40 -15.96
C THR A 259 -128.97 44.94 -14.49
N ALA A 260 -127.82 44.91 -13.79
CA ALA A 260 -126.39 44.77 -14.13
C ALA A 260 -125.56 44.64 -12.81
N MET A 261 -124.23 44.45 -12.92
CA MET A 261 -123.18 44.87 -11.97
C MET A 261 -123.39 44.53 -10.48
N THR A 262 -122.57 43.65 -9.90
CA THR A 262 -121.20 43.94 -9.42
C THR A 262 -120.59 42.63 -8.86
N LEU A 263 -119.31 42.45 -8.52
CA LEU A 263 -118.02 43.20 -8.49
C LEU A 263 -116.93 42.12 -8.76
N ALA A 264 -115.79 42.28 -9.44
CA ALA A 264 -114.89 43.41 -9.68
C ALA A 264 -113.94 43.81 -8.52
N LEU A 265 -113.48 42.87 -7.67
CA LEU A 265 -112.63 43.18 -6.50
C LEU A 265 -111.48 42.20 -6.13
N GLU A 266 -110.92 41.39 -7.06
CA GLU A 266 -109.83 40.45 -6.69
C GLU A 266 -108.50 40.63 -7.46
N GLU A 267 -108.54 40.99 -8.75
CA GLU A 267 -107.34 40.94 -9.63
C GLU A 267 -106.17 41.86 -9.19
N GLN A 268 -106.45 42.98 -8.50
CA GLN A 268 -105.41 43.98 -8.19
C GLN A 268 -104.52 43.62 -6.99
N ARG A 269 -104.71 42.46 -6.34
CA ARG A 269 -103.85 42.01 -5.22
C ARG A 269 -102.60 41.24 -5.66
N ARG A 270 -102.69 40.42 -6.72
CA ARG A 270 -101.64 39.44 -7.06
C ARG A 270 -100.34 40.05 -7.59
N GLN A 271 -100.43 41.21 -8.25
CA GLN A 271 -99.33 41.82 -9.01
C GLN A 271 -98.29 42.56 -8.13
N ALA A 272 -98.57 42.73 -6.83
CA ALA A 272 -97.66 43.41 -5.89
C ALA A 272 -96.66 42.47 -5.19
N GLU A 273 -96.96 41.16 -5.10
CA GLU A 273 -96.14 40.20 -4.34
C GLU A 273 -94.96 39.68 -5.16
N GLU A 274 -95.15 39.43 -6.47
CA GLU A 274 -94.09 38.98 -7.39
C GLU A 274 -92.94 40.00 -7.50
N THR A 275 -93.25 41.31 -7.46
CA THR A 275 -92.24 42.38 -7.54
C THR A 275 -91.40 42.56 -6.27
N LEU A 276 -91.96 42.25 -5.10
CA LEU A 276 -91.22 42.30 -3.82
C LEU A 276 -90.27 41.11 -3.66
N THR A 277 -90.69 39.92 -4.11
CA THR A 277 -89.86 38.69 -4.09
C THR A 277 -88.57 38.86 -4.90
N LEU A 278 -88.66 39.46 -6.09
CA LEU A 278 -87.49 39.71 -6.95
C LEU A 278 -86.53 40.77 -6.38
N LEU A 279 -87.06 41.79 -5.69
CA LEU A 279 -86.23 42.80 -5.03
C LEU A 279 -85.46 42.19 -3.84
N ALA A 280 -86.15 41.39 -3.02
CA ALA A 280 -85.53 40.69 -1.89
C ALA A 280 -84.41 39.72 -2.32
N ALA A 281 -84.57 39.04 -3.46
CA ALA A 281 -83.53 38.17 -4.02
C ALA A 281 -82.27 38.97 -4.46
N ALA A 282 -82.45 40.17 -5.02
CA ALA A 282 -81.34 41.04 -5.41
C ALA A 282 -80.59 41.62 -4.21
N ASP A 283 -81.30 42.08 -3.18
CA ASP A 283 -80.68 42.54 -1.93
C ASP A 283 -79.98 41.40 -1.16
N ALA A 284 -80.51 40.17 -1.21
CA ALA A 284 -79.85 39.00 -0.64
C ALA A 284 -78.52 38.67 -1.36
N ALA A 285 -78.51 38.64 -2.70
CA ALA A 285 -77.29 38.40 -3.48
C ALA A 285 -76.22 39.48 -3.25
N LYS A 286 -76.65 40.74 -3.08
CA LYS A 286 -75.76 41.85 -2.71
C LYS A 286 -75.20 41.72 -1.29
N SER A 287 -76.02 41.27 -0.34
CA SER A 287 -75.56 41.00 1.04
C SER A 287 -74.56 39.86 1.10
N ASP A 288 -74.70 38.84 0.25
CA ASP A 288 -73.74 37.74 0.16
C ASP A 288 -72.39 38.20 -0.42
N LEU A 289 -72.40 38.96 -1.52
CA LEU A 289 -71.18 39.60 -2.08
C LEU A 289 -70.45 40.49 -1.05
N ASP A 290 -71.18 41.24 -0.22
CA ASP A 290 -70.60 42.07 0.84
C ASP A 290 -69.97 41.23 1.97
N VAL A 291 -70.53 40.06 2.29
CA VAL A 291 -69.95 39.09 3.23
C VAL A 291 -68.70 38.41 2.65
N GLN A 292 -68.75 37.97 1.38
CA GLN A 292 -67.60 37.37 0.70
C GLN A 292 -66.41 38.35 0.62
N LEU A 293 -66.67 39.62 0.29
CA LEU A 293 -65.64 40.66 0.26
C LEU A 293 -65.04 40.94 1.65
N ALA A 294 -65.85 40.93 2.71
CA ALA A 294 -65.36 41.07 4.08
C ALA A 294 -64.45 39.89 4.51
N ALA A 295 -64.81 38.66 4.12
CA ALA A 295 -64.00 37.47 4.37
C ALA A 295 -62.65 37.50 3.61
N ALA A 296 -62.66 37.93 2.34
CA ALA A 296 -61.45 38.09 1.54
C ALA A 296 -60.47 39.11 2.16
N LEU A 297 -60.97 40.27 2.60
CA LEU A 297 -60.16 41.30 3.25
C LEU A 297 -59.49 40.80 4.53
N LEU A 298 -60.20 39.99 5.34
CA LEU A 298 -59.65 39.37 6.55
C LEU A 298 -58.56 38.34 6.24
N ALA A 299 -58.77 37.49 5.24
CA ALA A 299 -57.76 36.53 4.78
C ALA A 299 -56.50 37.23 4.25
N ARG A 300 -56.65 38.41 3.62
CA ARG A 300 -55.53 39.23 3.15
C ARG A 300 -54.74 39.86 4.30
N GLU A 301 -55.41 40.25 5.40
CA GLU A 301 -54.74 40.72 6.60
C GLU A 301 -53.92 39.59 7.25
N GLN A 302 -54.52 38.39 7.40
CA GLN A 302 -53.83 37.20 7.90
C GLN A 302 -52.61 36.83 7.05
N LEU A 303 -52.75 36.73 5.72
CA LEU A 303 -51.62 36.49 4.81
C LEU A 303 -50.54 37.57 4.91
N SER A 304 -50.92 38.84 5.16
CA SER A 304 -49.93 39.89 5.37
C SER A 304 -49.17 39.76 6.70
N GLN A 305 -49.79 39.22 7.74
CA GLN A 305 -49.12 38.92 9.02
C GLN A 305 -48.16 37.73 8.87
N SER A 306 -48.61 36.65 8.20
CA SER A 306 -47.76 35.50 7.88
C SER A 306 -46.54 35.88 7.03
N LEU A 307 -46.72 36.77 6.03
CA LEU A 307 -45.63 37.23 5.18
C LEU A 307 -44.58 38.04 5.94
N THR A 308 -45.00 38.89 6.90
CA THR A 308 -44.06 39.61 7.78
C THR A 308 -43.29 38.63 8.66
N ALA A 309 -43.96 37.68 9.31
CA ALA A 309 -43.30 36.68 10.16
C ALA A 309 -42.32 35.79 9.38
N ALA A 310 -42.64 35.43 8.13
CA ALA A 310 -41.72 34.72 7.24
C ALA A 310 -40.49 35.57 6.89
N SER A 311 -40.66 36.88 6.66
CA SER A 311 -39.55 37.80 6.40
C SER A 311 -38.62 37.96 7.62
N GLU A 312 -39.18 38.11 8.83
CA GLU A 312 -38.42 38.19 10.07
C GLU A 312 -37.66 36.88 10.35
N GLY A 313 -38.28 35.72 10.09
CA GLY A 313 -37.62 34.42 10.16
C GLY A 313 -36.48 34.25 9.14
N GLN A 314 -36.67 34.74 7.92
CA GLN A 314 -35.65 34.70 6.87
C GLN A 314 -34.44 35.60 7.20
N GLU A 315 -34.67 36.79 7.76
CA GLU A 315 -33.59 37.66 8.25
C GLU A 315 -32.79 37.00 9.38
N GLY A 316 -33.49 36.37 10.35
CA GLY A 316 -32.84 35.61 11.43
C GLY A 316 -32.01 34.41 10.93
N LEU A 317 -32.52 33.65 9.95
CA LEU A 317 -31.77 32.58 9.29
C LEU A 317 -30.57 33.10 8.49
N SER A 318 -30.69 34.26 7.85
CA SER A 318 -29.58 34.90 7.13
C SER A 318 -28.49 35.40 8.07
N GLU A 319 -28.83 35.92 9.25
CA GLU A 319 -27.86 36.34 10.28
C GLU A 319 -27.18 35.12 10.94
N ALA A 320 -27.93 34.02 11.15
CA ALA A 320 -27.38 32.76 11.64
C ALA A 320 -26.43 32.11 10.64
N LEU A 321 -26.79 32.11 9.34
CA LEU A 321 -25.94 31.58 8.27
C LEU A 321 -24.62 32.34 8.18
N LEU A 322 -24.63 33.68 8.20
CA LEU A 322 -23.42 34.50 8.21
C LEU A 322 -22.46 34.12 9.34
N LYS A 323 -22.97 33.94 10.57
CA LYS A 323 -22.14 33.53 11.72
C LYS A 323 -21.57 32.12 11.54
N ALA A 324 -22.33 31.19 10.96
CA ALA A 324 -21.82 29.86 10.64
C ALA A 324 -20.78 29.87 9.49
N GLU A 325 -20.78 30.88 8.62
CA GLU A 325 -19.71 31.10 7.65
C GLU A 325 -18.46 31.73 8.28
N GLU A 326 -18.62 32.67 9.21
CA GLU A 326 -17.51 33.24 10.01
C GLU A 326 -16.84 32.14 10.87
N GLU A 327 -17.62 31.35 11.61
CA GLU A 327 -17.12 30.21 12.42
C GLU A 327 -16.39 29.16 11.55
N ARG A 328 -16.89 28.88 10.35
CA ARG A 328 -16.23 27.99 9.37
C ARG A 328 -14.88 28.53 8.94
N ASP A 329 -14.77 29.83 8.64
CA ASP A 329 -13.53 30.40 8.10
C ASP A 329 -12.45 30.57 9.19
N ASP A 330 -12.83 30.92 10.42
CA ASP A 330 -11.95 30.84 11.60
C ASP A 330 -11.42 29.40 11.81
N LEU A 331 -12.28 28.39 11.66
CA LEU A 331 -11.89 26.98 11.74
C LEU A 331 -10.99 26.53 10.58
N ALA A 332 -11.19 27.07 9.37
CA ALA A 332 -10.35 26.80 8.22
C ALA A 332 -8.94 27.43 8.38
N GLU A 333 -8.84 28.65 8.93
CA GLU A 333 -7.55 29.26 9.27
C GLU A 333 -6.83 28.49 10.39
N ARG A 334 -7.54 28.11 11.46
CA ARG A 334 -6.99 27.23 12.51
C ARG A 334 -6.46 25.91 11.94
N LEU A 335 -7.18 25.29 11.01
CA LEU A 335 -6.74 24.04 10.37
C LEU A 335 -5.50 24.25 9.50
N ALA A 336 -5.41 25.36 8.76
CA ALA A 336 -4.21 25.71 7.99
C ALA A 336 -2.98 25.91 8.88
N ILE A 337 -3.14 26.56 10.04
CA ILE A 337 -2.09 26.72 11.05
C ILE A 337 -1.65 25.36 11.60
N ALA A 338 -2.59 24.48 11.97
CA ALA A 338 -2.28 23.13 12.48
C ALA A 338 -1.57 22.25 11.43
N VAL A 339 -1.94 22.36 10.15
CA VAL A 339 -1.26 21.69 9.03
C VAL A 339 0.19 22.17 8.90
N ALA A 340 0.43 23.49 8.94
CA ALA A 340 1.76 24.07 8.85
C ALA A 340 2.64 23.73 10.06
N ALA A 341 2.07 23.71 11.28
CA ALA A 341 2.77 23.29 12.50
C ALA A 341 3.22 21.83 12.42
N ARG A 342 2.33 20.92 12.01
CA ARG A 342 2.64 19.50 11.76
C ARG A 342 3.74 19.33 10.70
N GLU A 343 3.73 20.11 9.63
CA GLU A 343 4.73 20.03 8.56
C GLU A 343 6.10 20.52 9.01
N ARG A 344 6.16 21.61 9.79
CA ARG A 344 7.39 22.05 10.46
C ARG A 344 7.94 20.97 11.40
N LEU A 345 7.11 20.43 12.29
CA LEU A 345 7.51 19.37 13.24
C LEU A 345 7.94 18.07 12.53
N THR A 346 7.41 17.79 11.33
CA THR A 346 7.87 16.67 10.51
C THR A 346 9.31 16.90 10.02
N ALA A 347 9.63 18.10 9.53
CA ALA A 347 10.99 18.44 9.07
C ALA A 347 11.99 18.56 10.24
N GLU A 348 11.55 19.06 11.40
CA GLU A 348 12.35 19.08 12.63
C GLU A 348 12.64 17.64 13.11
N LEU A 349 11.67 16.73 13.08
CA LEU A 349 11.89 15.31 13.37
C LEU A 349 12.83 14.62 12.36
N GLU A 350 12.70 14.88 11.05
CA GLU A 350 13.62 14.36 10.03
C GLU A 350 15.06 14.80 10.30
N THR A 351 15.25 16.06 10.74
CA THR A 351 16.56 16.61 11.10
C THR A 351 17.15 15.90 12.33
N VAL A 352 16.38 15.77 13.41
CA VAL A 352 16.83 15.08 14.64
C VAL A 352 17.05 13.57 14.41
N GLN A 353 16.27 12.94 13.52
CA GLN A 353 16.52 11.57 13.07
C GLN A 353 17.86 11.43 12.33
N GLN A 354 18.22 12.39 11.47
CA GLN A 354 19.53 12.40 10.83
C GLN A 354 20.66 12.56 11.86
N GLU A 355 20.60 13.56 12.74
CA GLU A 355 21.63 13.79 13.76
C GLU A 355 21.82 12.58 14.70
N ALA A 356 20.73 11.93 15.12
CA ALA A 356 20.79 10.70 15.90
C ALA A 356 21.46 9.55 15.13
N SER A 357 21.24 9.46 13.81
CA SER A 357 21.89 8.45 12.96
C SER A 357 23.39 8.71 12.75
N GLU A 358 23.80 9.97 12.63
CA GLU A 358 25.20 10.37 12.50
C GLU A 358 25.96 10.13 13.82
N LYS A 359 25.37 10.50 14.96
CA LYS A 359 25.89 10.17 16.31
C LYS A 359 26.01 8.66 16.52
N ALA A 360 25.05 7.86 16.04
CA ALA A 360 25.11 6.40 16.11
C ALA A 360 26.22 5.79 15.24
N ALA A 361 26.45 6.33 14.04
CA ALA A 361 27.56 5.93 13.17
C ALA A 361 28.92 6.29 13.79
N ALA A 362 29.05 7.48 14.39
CA ALA A 362 30.26 7.91 15.08
C ALA A 362 30.61 7.00 16.28
N LEU A 363 29.60 6.59 17.07
CA LEU A 363 29.79 5.65 18.18
C LEU A 363 30.21 4.24 17.72
N LEU A 364 29.75 3.79 16.55
CA LEU A 364 30.21 2.51 15.97
C LEU A 364 31.66 2.60 15.48
N ALA A 365 32.09 3.76 14.98
CA ALA A 365 33.49 4.00 14.59
C ALA A 365 34.43 4.02 15.81
N SER A 366 34.11 4.79 16.85
CA SER A 366 34.99 4.90 18.03
C SER A 366 35.14 3.57 18.78
N GLN A 367 34.10 2.72 18.78
CA GLN A 367 34.16 1.35 19.33
C GLN A 367 35.09 0.42 18.53
N ALA A 368 35.23 0.62 17.22
CA ALA A 368 36.15 -0.18 16.40
C ALA A 368 37.63 0.18 16.65
N GLU A 369 37.90 1.43 17.03
CA GLU A 369 39.26 1.96 17.28
C GLU A 369 39.70 1.86 18.76
N GLN A 370 38.81 1.40 19.66
CA GLN A 370 39.02 1.28 21.12
C GLN A 370 39.34 2.61 21.83
N ASP A 371 38.81 3.73 21.30
CA ASP A 371 39.22 5.08 21.71
C ASP A 371 38.51 5.60 22.98
N GLU A 372 39.21 6.41 23.79
CA GLU A 372 38.70 6.96 25.07
C GLU A 372 37.46 7.85 24.88
N THR A 373 37.23 8.39 23.67
CA THR A 373 36.07 9.23 23.32
C THR A 373 34.72 8.48 23.31
N THR A 374 34.74 7.15 23.36
CA THR A 374 33.55 6.27 23.27
C THR A 374 32.50 6.51 24.38
N GLU A 375 32.90 7.05 25.54
CA GLU A 375 31.96 7.39 26.62
C GLU A 375 31.16 8.66 26.29
N THR A 376 31.81 9.68 25.70
CA THR A 376 31.20 10.95 25.32
C THR A 376 30.24 10.79 24.14
N THR A 377 30.66 10.11 23.08
CA THR A 377 29.81 9.85 21.89
C THR A 377 28.58 9.01 22.23
N ARG A 378 28.67 8.13 23.24
CA ARG A 378 27.52 7.40 23.79
C ARG A 378 26.54 8.34 24.50
N GLN A 379 27.04 9.33 25.25
CA GLN A 379 26.19 10.30 25.95
C GLN A 379 25.48 11.24 24.95
N GLU A 380 26.19 11.74 23.95
CA GLU A 380 25.63 12.61 22.88
C GLU A 380 24.55 11.90 22.06
N LEU A 381 24.68 10.58 21.84
CA LEU A 381 23.67 9.74 21.20
C LEU A 381 22.43 9.53 22.09
N LEU A 382 22.61 9.34 23.40
CA LEU A 382 21.48 9.23 24.34
C LEU A 382 20.68 10.53 24.41
N GLU A 383 21.35 11.68 24.37
CA GLU A 383 20.72 12.99 24.28
C GLU A 383 19.89 13.12 22.99
N ALA A 384 20.48 12.78 21.82
CA ALA A 384 19.76 12.79 20.54
C ALA A 384 18.55 11.84 20.49
N ILE A 385 18.60 10.71 21.19
CA ILE A 385 17.46 9.78 21.28
C ILE A 385 16.31 10.41 22.09
N VAL A 386 16.62 11.16 23.16
CA VAL A 386 15.61 11.89 23.95
C VAL A 386 15.05 13.09 23.18
N GLU A 387 15.89 13.83 22.47
CA GLU A 387 15.47 14.91 21.55
C GLU A 387 14.51 14.36 20.47
N ARG A 388 14.84 13.21 19.88
CA ARG A 388 14.00 12.54 18.88
C ARG A 388 12.66 12.08 19.46
N GLN A 389 12.65 11.51 20.66
CA GLN A 389 11.40 11.13 21.34
C GLN A 389 10.52 12.35 21.65
N THR A 390 11.13 13.47 22.05
CA THR A 390 10.40 14.73 22.28
C THR A 390 9.75 15.24 20.98
N ALA A 391 10.49 15.23 19.87
CA ALA A 391 9.96 15.59 18.55
C ALA A 391 8.90 14.60 18.01
N GLU A 392 9.01 13.30 18.35
CA GLU A 392 8.00 12.27 18.04
C GLU A 392 6.68 12.55 18.79
N ASP A 393 6.74 12.92 20.07
CA ASP A 393 5.57 13.29 20.89
C ASP A 393 4.94 14.63 20.46
N GLU A 394 5.75 15.68 20.21
CA GLU A 394 5.25 16.98 19.74
C GLU A 394 4.57 16.86 18.35
N LEU A 395 5.17 16.09 17.43
CA LEU A 395 4.56 15.81 16.13
C LEU A 395 3.25 15.01 16.27
N GLN A 396 3.13 14.15 17.29
CA GLN A 396 1.88 13.44 17.54
C GLN A 396 0.81 14.37 18.10
N GLN A 397 1.13 15.25 19.05
CA GLN A 397 0.19 16.28 19.52
C GLN A 397 -0.31 17.16 18.35
N ALA A 398 0.57 17.60 17.45
CA ALA A 398 0.19 18.40 16.29
C ALA A 398 -0.69 17.65 15.27
N ARG A 399 -0.61 16.30 15.20
CA ARG A 399 -1.54 15.49 14.41
C ARG A 399 -2.92 15.43 15.05
N ASP A 400 -2.98 15.29 16.37
CA ASP A 400 -4.22 15.17 17.12
C ASP A 400 -4.97 16.51 17.19
N GLU A 401 -4.26 17.64 17.35
CA GLU A 401 -4.82 19.00 17.24
C GLU A 401 -5.36 19.29 15.83
N LYS A 402 -4.64 18.85 14.78
CA LYS A 402 -5.13 18.93 13.40
C LYS A 402 -6.40 18.08 13.22
N ALA A 403 -6.43 16.86 13.76
CA ALA A 403 -7.59 15.97 13.66
C ALA A 403 -8.83 16.61 14.32
N ALA A 404 -8.70 17.06 15.57
CA ALA A 404 -9.79 17.75 16.29
C ALA A 404 -10.29 18.99 15.54
N THR A 405 -9.39 19.82 15.01
CA THR A 405 -9.77 21.01 14.23
C THR A 405 -10.42 20.64 12.88
N THR A 406 -10.08 19.48 12.31
CA THR A 406 -10.75 18.95 11.10
C THR A 406 -12.19 18.53 11.41
N ASP A 407 -12.42 17.84 12.53
CA ASP A 407 -13.76 17.42 12.97
C ASP A 407 -14.64 18.62 13.36
N GLU A 408 -14.08 19.63 14.03
CA GLU A 408 -14.76 20.91 14.31
C GLU A 408 -15.18 21.61 13.00
N LEU A 409 -14.28 21.71 12.01
CA LEU A 409 -14.57 22.32 10.71
C LEU A 409 -15.67 21.55 9.94
N LEU A 410 -15.64 20.22 9.94
CA LEU A 410 -16.67 19.39 9.33
C LEU A 410 -18.04 19.58 10.00
N ALA A 411 -18.07 19.74 11.33
CA ALA A 411 -19.29 20.06 12.06
C ALA A 411 -19.83 21.45 11.72
N ALA A 412 -18.97 22.47 11.60
CA ALA A 412 -19.35 23.82 11.21
C ALA A 412 -19.89 23.89 9.77
N ILE A 413 -19.27 23.20 8.82
CA ILE A 413 -19.78 23.06 7.44
C ILE A 413 -21.17 22.42 7.44
N ALA A 414 -21.36 21.33 8.19
CA ALA A 414 -22.67 20.67 8.30
C ALA A 414 -23.74 21.53 9.01
N ALA A 415 -23.35 22.46 9.88
CA ALA A 415 -24.25 23.44 10.49
C ALA A 415 -24.65 24.54 9.49
N ARG A 416 -23.68 25.11 8.76
CA ARG A 416 -23.92 26.06 7.66
C ARG A 416 -24.87 25.47 6.62
N ASP A 417 -24.63 24.24 6.18
CA ASP A 417 -25.41 23.62 5.10
C ASP A 417 -26.87 23.40 5.47
N ARG A 418 -27.15 23.15 6.76
CA ARG A 418 -28.52 23.12 7.30
C ARG A 418 -29.15 24.51 7.29
N LEU A 419 -28.46 25.51 7.84
CA LEU A 419 -28.95 26.90 7.84
C LEU A 419 -29.21 27.43 6.42
N GLN A 420 -28.40 27.03 5.45
CA GLN A 420 -28.59 27.39 4.04
C GLN A 420 -29.79 26.66 3.41
N ALA A 421 -30.03 25.40 3.77
CA ALA A 421 -31.23 24.66 3.35
C ALA A 421 -32.50 25.27 3.98
N ASP A 422 -32.48 25.55 5.29
CA ASP A 422 -33.57 26.19 6.04
C ASP A 422 -33.89 27.58 5.47
N LEU A 423 -32.86 28.39 5.15
CA LEU A 423 -33.01 29.69 4.49
C LEU A 423 -33.63 29.56 3.09
N THR A 424 -33.26 28.53 2.33
CA THR A 424 -33.82 28.26 0.99
C THR A 424 -35.29 27.84 1.08
N ALA A 425 -35.66 27.04 2.08
CA ALA A 425 -37.05 26.68 2.36
C ALA A 425 -37.88 27.90 2.78
N ALA A 426 -37.37 28.73 3.69
CA ALA A 426 -38.04 29.97 4.12
C ALA A 426 -38.28 30.96 2.96
N GLN A 427 -37.35 31.04 2.00
CA GLN A 427 -37.52 31.83 0.77
C GLN A 427 -38.64 31.28 -0.13
N ALA A 428 -38.74 29.95 -0.25
CA ALA A 428 -39.82 29.31 -1.01
C ALA A 428 -41.20 29.54 -0.36
N ASP A 429 -41.30 29.42 0.97
CA ASP A 429 -42.51 29.75 1.74
C ASP A 429 -42.90 31.23 1.61
N GLN A 430 -41.92 32.15 1.67
CA GLN A 430 -42.17 33.58 1.45
C GLN A 430 -42.69 33.85 0.03
N GLN A 431 -42.15 33.17 -0.99
CA GLN A 431 -42.66 33.27 -2.36
C GLN A 431 -44.09 32.74 -2.47
N ALA A 432 -44.39 31.56 -1.90
CA ALA A 432 -45.73 30.97 -1.90
C ALA A 432 -46.76 31.88 -1.21
N LEU A 433 -46.42 32.48 -0.06
CA LEU A 433 -47.27 33.46 0.62
C LEU A 433 -47.48 34.73 -0.22
N THR A 434 -46.46 35.17 -0.96
CA THR A 434 -46.54 36.33 -1.87
C THR A 434 -47.46 36.04 -3.06
N GLU A 435 -47.36 34.85 -3.65
CA GLU A 435 -48.23 34.40 -4.74
C GLU A 435 -49.69 34.21 -4.28
N ALA A 436 -49.91 33.61 -3.11
CA ALA A 436 -51.23 33.49 -2.49
C ALA A 436 -51.89 34.87 -2.24
N ARG A 437 -51.12 35.83 -1.72
CA ARG A 437 -51.56 37.22 -1.54
C ARG A 437 -51.90 37.89 -2.87
N ALA A 438 -51.11 37.64 -3.92
CA ALA A 438 -51.36 38.17 -5.26
C ALA A 438 -52.59 37.54 -5.94
N ALA A 439 -52.88 36.26 -5.68
CA ALA A 439 -54.10 35.59 -6.13
C ALA A 439 -55.35 36.14 -5.42
N LEU A 440 -55.29 36.30 -4.10
CA LEU A 440 -56.39 36.87 -3.32
C LEU A 440 -56.72 38.31 -3.73
N ALA A 441 -55.72 39.14 -4.04
CA ALA A 441 -55.92 40.49 -4.55
C ALA A 441 -56.63 40.53 -5.93
N ARG A 442 -56.55 39.46 -6.73
CA ARG A 442 -57.34 39.33 -7.98
C ARG A 442 -58.80 38.97 -7.67
N ALA A 443 -59.03 38.03 -6.76
CA ALA A 443 -60.38 37.67 -6.31
C ALA A 443 -61.12 38.86 -5.65
N GLU A 444 -60.41 39.67 -4.85
CA GLU A 444 -60.95 40.94 -4.32
C GLU A 444 -61.38 41.90 -5.45
N ALA A 445 -60.58 42.03 -6.51
CA ALA A 445 -60.90 42.89 -7.65
C ALA A 445 -62.10 42.36 -8.47
N GLU A 446 -62.22 41.04 -8.63
CA GLU A 446 -63.37 40.40 -9.30
C GLU A 446 -64.67 40.57 -8.50
N LEU A 447 -64.63 40.38 -7.18
CA LEU A 447 -65.78 40.65 -6.29
C LEU A 447 -66.21 42.14 -6.34
N VAL A 448 -65.25 43.06 -6.35
CA VAL A 448 -65.54 44.51 -6.50
C VAL A 448 -66.12 44.83 -7.88
N ALA A 449 -65.67 44.17 -8.96
CA ALA A 449 -66.24 44.33 -10.29
C ALA A 449 -67.69 43.81 -10.38
N LEU A 450 -67.96 42.61 -9.84
CA LEU A 450 -69.30 42.02 -9.73
C LEU A 450 -70.27 42.94 -8.97
N ARG A 451 -69.80 43.53 -7.86
CA ARG A 451 -70.57 44.51 -7.06
C ARG A 451 -70.93 45.77 -7.86
N GLY A 452 -70.05 46.22 -8.77
CA GLY A 452 -70.27 47.39 -9.62
C GLY A 452 -71.29 47.17 -10.74
N VAL A 453 -71.34 45.98 -11.34
CA VAL A 453 -72.32 45.64 -12.40
C VAL A 453 -73.77 45.73 -11.91
N SER A 454 -73.99 45.64 -10.59
CA SER A 454 -75.31 45.72 -9.98
C SER A 454 -75.87 47.16 -9.79
N SER A 455 -75.11 48.22 -10.07
CA SER A 455 -75.52 49.61 -9.71
C SER A 455 -76.08 50.47 -10.85
N ASP A 456 -76.04 50.04 -12.12
CA ASP A 456 -76.28 50.94 -13.24
C ASP A 456 -77.77 51.27 -13.48
N GLN A 457 -78.07 52.57 -13.34
CA GLN A 457 -79.38 53.15 -13.06
C GLN A 457 -80.31 53.28 -14.29
N GLU A 458 -80.01 52.58 -15.40
CA GLU A 458 -80.63 52.78 -16.72
C GLU A 458 -81.73 51.77 -17.06
N THR A 459 -81.73 50.59 -16.42
CA THR A 459 -82.62 49.46 -16.75
C THR A 459 -84.13 49.77 -16.60
N ILE A 460 -84.50 50.76 -15.79
CA ILE A 460 -85.90 51.20 -15.62
C ILE A 460 -86.49 51.71 -16.95
N GLN A 461 -85.70 52.31 -17.84
CA GLN A 461 -86.20 52.75 -19.16
C GLN A 461 -86.44 51.58 -20.13
N LYS A 462 -85.77 50.43 -19.96
CA LYS A 462 -85.98 49.23 -20.80
C LYS A 462 -87.31 48.52 -20.51
N GLN A 463 -87.93 48.74 -19.35
CA GLN A 463 -89.23 48.15 -19.01
C GLN A 463 -90.35 48.56 -20.00
N LEU A 464 -90.24 49.75 -20.61
CA LEU A 464 -91.19 50.21 -21.64
C LEU A 464 -91.07 49.44 -22.97
N ALA A 465 -89.92 48.83 -23.26
CA ALA A 465 -89.69 48.04 -24.48
C ALA A 465 -90.15 46.59 -24.36
N ALA A 466 -90.13 46.01 -23.15
CA ALA A 466 -90.49 44.62 -22.90
C ALA A 466 -91.95 44.29 -23.32
N ALA A 467 -92.86 45.26 -23.19
CA ALA A 467 -94.27 45.12 -23.59
C ALA A 467 -94.48 44.85 -25.10
N LEU A 468 -93.50 45.20 -25.96
CA LEU A 468 -93.53 44.90 -27.39
C LEU A 468 -92.90 43.53 -27.74
N ALA A 469 -91.93 43.08 -26.95
CA ALA A 469 -91.26 41.78 -27.17
C ALA A 469 -92.20 40.58 -26.92
N ALA A 470 -93.11 40.70 -25.94
CA ALA A 470 -94.08 39.67 -25.58
C ALA A 470 -94.97 39.20 -26.75
N LYS A 471 -95.13 40.02 -27.80
CA LYS A 471 -95.90 39.66 -29.01
C LYS A 471 -95.14 38.72 -29.96
N LEU A 472 -93.81 38.79 -30.02
CA LEU A 472 -92.97 37.94 -30.89
C LEU A 472 -92.62 36.58 -30.26
N ALA A 473 -92.59 36.50 -28.93
CA ALA A 473 -92.33 35.26 -28.20
C ALA A 473 -93.32 34.11 -28.55
N ALA A 474 -94.53 34.44 -29.01
CA ALA A 474 -95.55 33.48 -29.42
C ALA A 474 -95.27 32.77 -30.76
N GLU A 475 -94.37 33.30 -31.60
CA GLU A 475 -93.97 32.65 -32.87
C GLU A 475 -92.70 31.78 -32.69
N GLN A 476 -91.84 32.08 -31.71
CA GLN A 476 -90.61 31.33 -31.46
C GLN A 476 -90.78 30.04 -30.63
N THR A 477 -91.95 29.82 -30.03
CA THR A 477 -92.24 28.58 -29.27
C THR A 477 -92.17 27.32 -30.15
N ALA A 478 -92.25 27.48 -31.48
CA ALA A 478 -92.06 26.41 -32.45
C ALA A 478 -90.59 25.99 -32.66
N GLU A 479 -89.62 26.88 -32.43
CA GLU A 479 -88.18 26.58 -32.60
C GLU A 479 -87.55 25.95 -31.34
N GLN A 480 -88.08 26.25 -30.15
CA GLN A 480 -87.51 25.77 -28.88
C GLN A 480 -87.54 24.23 -28.73
N GLN A 481 -88.41 23.53 -29.46
CA GLN A 481 -88.42 22.05 -29.51
C GLN A 481 -87.22 21.44 -30.28
N LEU A 482 -86.45 22.23 -31.04
CA LEU A 482 -85.12 21.81 -31.51
C LEU A 482 -84.04 22.02 -30.44
N SER A 483 -84.05 23.15 -29.73
CA SER A 483 -82.95 23.51 -28.82
C SER A 483 -82.81 22.58 -27.60
N GLU A 484 -83.90 21.96 -27.12
CA GLU A 484 -83.78 20.90 -26.09
C GLU A 484 -83.02 19.67 -26.62
N ALA A 485 -83.20 19.31 -27.89
CA ALA A 485 -82.48 18.20 -28.51
C ALA A 485 -80.99 18.55 -28.70
N GLU A 486 -80.69 19.79 -29.07
CA GLU A 486 -79.31 20.30 -29.17
C GLU A 486 -78.62 20.40 -27.79
N GLN A 487 -79.33 20.81 -26.74
CA GLN A 487 -78.79 20.82 -25.38
C GLN A 487 -78.52 19.40 -24.86
N ARG A 488 -79.41 18.44 -25.12
CA ARG A 488 -79.18 17.03 -24.80
C ARG A 488 -78.02 16.43 -25.61
N ALA A 489 -77.87 16.82 -26.88
CA ALA A 489 -76.72 16.45 -27.70
C ALA A 489 -75.40 17.08 -27.20
N ALA A 490 -75.43 18.33 -26.73
CA ALA A 490 -74.27 19.01 -26.15
C ALA A 490 -73.85 18.40 -24.80
N LEU A 491 -74.81 18.01 -23.95
CA LEU A 491 -74.55 17.27 -22.71
C LEU A 491 -73.98 15.87 -22.98
N LEU A 492 -74.51 15.14 -23.95
CA LEU A 492 -73.94 13.86 -24.40
C LEU A 492 -72.54 14.04 -25.00
N ALA A 493 -72.29 15.09 -25.78
CA ALA A 493 -70.96 15.40 -26.30
C ALA A 493 -69.98 15.80 -25.17
N SER A 494 -70.45 16.45 -24.10
CA SER A 494 -69.65 16.74 -22.91
C SER A 494 -69.31 15.47 -22.13
N ALA A 495 -70.29 14.60 -21.88
CA ALA A 495 -70.10 13.32 -21.21
C ALA A 495 -69.17 12.39 -22.00
N ASN A 496 -69.33 12.32 -23.33
CA ASN A 496 -68.43 11.54 -24.20
C ASN A 496 -67.00 12.10 -24.17
N ARG A 497 -66.79 13.42 -24.23
CA ARG A 497 -65.44 14.01 -24.08
C ARG A 497 -64.81 13.74 -22.71
N ALA A 498 -65.62 13.71 -21.64
CA ALA A 498 -65.15 13.34 -20.31
C ALA A 498 -64.73 11.86 -20.26
N LEU A 499 -65.50 10.97 -20.92
CA LEU A 499 -65.15 9.56 -21.08
C LEU A 499 -63.89 9.37 -21.95
N ASP A 500 -63.81 10.05 -23.11
CA ASP A 500 -62.63 10.05 -23.99
C ASP A 500 -61.37 10.51 -23.24
N ALA A 501 -61.50 11.52 -22.37
CA ALA A 501 -60.41 12.02 -21.54
C ALA A 501 -60.01 11.02 -20.43
N GLU A 502 -60.96 10.30 -19.83
CA GLU A 502 -60.69 9.30 -18.81
C GLU A 502 -60.13 8.00 -19.43
N GLU A 503 -60.59 7.61 -20.63
CA GLU A 503 -59.98 6.55 -21.43
C GLU A 503 -58.57 6.94 -21.90
N ALA A 504 -58.32 8.21 -22.22
CA ALA A 504 -56.97 8.71 -22.52
C ALA A 504 -56.05 8.65 -21.29
N LYS A 505 -56.50 9.07 -20.10
CA LYS A 505 -55.76 8.90 -18.83
C LYS A 505 -55.53 7.42 -18.49
N SER A 506 -56.52 6.56 -18.75
CA SER A 506 -56.40 5.11 -18.54
C SER A 506 -55.38 4.49 -19.50
N ALA A 507 -55.39 4.87 -20.77
CA ALA A 507 -54.40 4.45 -21.76
C ALA A 507 -53.01 5.01 -21.46
N GLU A 508 -52.90 6.24 -20.95
CA GLU A 508 -51.64 6.82 -20.47
C GLU A 508 -51.14 6.10 -19.21
N SER A 509 -52.02 5.78 -18.27
CA SER A 509 -51.70 4.98 -17.07
C SER A 509 -51.25 3.57 -17.46
N GLN A 510 -51.88 2.93 -18.45
CA GLN A 510 -51.44 1.66 -19.02
C GLN A 510 -50.07 1.77 -19.72
N ARG A 511 -49.78 2.87 -20.42
CA ARG A 511 -48.44 3.16 -20.96
C ARG A 511 -47.41 3.38 -19.85
N LYS A 512 -47.78 4.08 -18.77
CA LYS A 512 -46.93 4.33 -17.59
C LYS A 512 -46.64 3.02 -16.85
N ILE A 513 -47.64 2.14 -16.71
CA ILE A 513 -47.49 0.77 -16.19
C ILE A 513 -46.64 -0.10 -17.13
N ALA A 514 -46.79 0.00 -18.45
CA ALA A 514 -45.95 -0.73 -19.41
C ALA A 514 -44.49 -0.26 -19.35
N LEU A 515 -44.27 1.06 -19.26
CA LEU A 515 -42.94 1.66 -19.10
C LEU A 515 -42.31 1.26 -17.75
N LEU A 516 -43.06 1.31 -16.65
CA LEU A 516 -42.62 0.82 -15.34
C LEU A 516 -42.29 -0.68 -15.37
N ASN A 517 -43.08 -1.52 -16.05
CA ASN A 517 -42.75 -2.93 -16.23
C ASN A 517 -41.48 -3.13 -17.08
N GLN A 518 -41.26 -2.29 -18.11
CA GLN A 518 -40.03 -2.31 -18.91
C GLN A 518 -38.82 -1.84 -18.10
N GLN A 519 -38.97 -0.82 -17.23
CA GLN A 519 -37.95 -0.35 -16.31
C GLN A 519 -37.65 -1.39 -15.22
N VAL A 520 -38.65 -2.05 -14.65
CA VAL A 520 -38.48 -3.17 -13.70
C VAL A 520 -37.85 -4.38 -14.38
N ALA A 521 -38.12 -4.65 -15.66
CA ALA A 521 -37.43 -5.67 -16.43
C ALA A 521 -35.96 -5.29 -16.70
N ALA A 522 -35.67 -4.02 -17.02
CA ALA A 522 -34.32 -3.51 -17.17
C ALA A 522 -33.53 -3.56 -15.86
N LEU A 523 -34.13 -3.14 -14.74
CA LEU A 523 -33.57 -3.24 -13.39
C LEU A 523 -33.33 -4.70 -12.97
N ARG A 524 -34.23 -5.63 -13.29
CA ARG A 524 -33.99 -7.08 -13.11
C ARG A 524 -32.85 -7.59 -13.97
N GLY A 525 -32.68 -7.08 -15.20
CA GLY A 525 -31.53 -7.37 -16.06
C GLY A 525 -30.22 -6.82 -15.49
N GLN A 526 -30.22 -5.59 -14.97
CA GLN A 526 -29.07 -4.97 -14.31
C GLN A 526 -28.72 -5.69 -13.00
N LEU A 527 -29.70 -6.04 -12.17
CA LEU A 527 -29.51 -6.85 -10.97
C LEU A 527 -29.00 -8.26 -11.32
N GLY A 528 -29.49 -8.89 -12.40
CA GLY A 528 -28.95 -10.16 -12.89
C GLY A 528 -27.51 -10.04 -13.41
N SER A 529 -27.16 -8.91 -14.04
CA SER A 529 -25.80 -8.61 -14.47
C SER A 529 -24.87 -8.33 -13.28
N LEU A 530 -25.34 -7.63 -12.25
CA LEU A 530 -24.62 -7.38 -11.01
C LEU A 530 -24.44 -8.67 -10.20
N GLN A 531 -25.47 -9.52 -10.13
CA GLN A 531 -25.39 -10.85 -9.53
C GLN A 531 -24.37 -11.72 -10.27
N ALA A 532 -24.41 -11.79 -11.60
CA ALA A 532 -23.42 -12.55 -12.37
C ALA A 532 -21.99 -11.99 -12.25
N LEU A 533 -21.82 -10.67 -12.07
CA LEU A 533 -20.53 -10.06 -11.77
C LEU A 533 -20.05 -10.37 -10.34
N LEU A 534 -20.96 -10.40 -9.37
CA LEU A 534 -20.69 -10.74 -7.97
C LEU A 534 -20.37 -12.23 -7.80
N ASP A 535 -21.12 -13.11 -8.47
CA ASP A 535 -20.88 -14.54 -8.54
C ASP A 535 -19.51 -14.80 -9.20
N SER A 536 -19.21 -14.14 -10.33
CA SER A 536 -17.90 -14.20 -11.00
C SER A 536 -16.76 -13.60 -10.17
N ALA A 537 -17.03 -12.64 -9.28
CA ALA A 537 -16.04 -12.14 -8.32
C ALA A 537 -15.81 -13.16 -7.20
N SER A 538 -16.89 -13.75 -6.65
CA SER A 538 -16.84 -14.79 -5.62
C SER A 538 -16.15 -16.07 -6.10
N GLU A 539 -16.34 -16.48 -7.36
CA GLU A 539 -15.57 -17.57 -7.98
C GLU A 539 -14.07 -17.21 -8.07
N ARG A 540 -13.73 -15.98 -8.45
CA ARG A 540 -12.34 -15.51 -8.50
C ARG A 540 -11.69 -15.38 -7.13
N ASP A 541 -12.44 -14.95 -6.12
CA ASP A 541 -11.97 -14.90 -4.73
C ASP A 541 -11.79 -16.31 -4.16
N ALA A 542 -12.68 -17.25 -4.49
CA ALA A 542 -12.50 -18.66 -4.14
C ALA A 542 -11.25 -19.27 -4.81
N ASP A 543 -11.06 -19.06 -6.12
CA ASP A 543 -9.87 -19.49 -6.85
C ASP A 543 -8.59 -18.83 -6.30
N ALA A 544 -8.64 -17.53 -5.97
CA ALA A 544 -7.53 -16.81 -5.36
C ALA A 544 -7.22 -17.33 -3.95
N GLN A 545 -8.23 -17.67 -3.15
CA GLN A 545 -8.05 -18.22 -1.81
C GLN A 545 -7.51 -19.65 -1.85
N VAL A 546 -7.94 -20.48 -2.81
CA VAL A 546 -7.32 -21.80 -3.08
C VAL A 546 -5.87 -21.64 -3.57
N GLN A 547 -5.56 -20.63 -4.38
CA GLN A 547 -4.19 -20.32 -4.79
C GLN A 547 -3.33 -19.81 -3.62
N LEU A 548 -3.88 -19.00 -2.71
CA LEU A 548 -3.21 -18.53 -1.50
C LEU A 548 -2.96 -19.68 -0.51
N GLU A 549 -3.92 -20.60 -0.34
CA GLU A 549 -3.72 -21.80 0.48
C GLU A 549 -2.67 -22.73 -0.15
N ALA A 550 -2.70 -22.93 -1.48
CA ALA A 550 -1.69 -23.70 -2.19
C ALA A 550 -0.30 -23.05 -2.13
N LEU A 551 -0.22 -21.71 -2.19
CA LEU A 551 1.02 -20.95 -2.06
C LEU A 551 1.55 -20.97 -0.63
N GLY A 552 0.69 -20.80 0.37
CA GLY A 552 1.02 -20.92 1.80
C GLY A 552 1.52 -22.32 2.15
N ASN A 553 0.88 -23.37 1.65
CA ASN A 553 1.35 -24.75 1.82
C ASN A 553 2.69 -25.01 1.11
N ARG A 554 2.92 -24.45 -0.08
CA ARG A 554 4.24 -24.49 -0.75
C ARG A 554 5.31 -23.71 0.00
N LEU A 555 4.98 -22.53 0.54
CA LEU A 555 5.89 -21.70 1.32
C LEU A 555 6.26 -22.37 2.64
N ASN A 556 5.28 -22.95 3.35
CA ASN A 556 5.51 -23.75 4.55
C ASN A 556 6.37 -24.99 4.26
N ALA A 557 6.13 -25.68 3.15
CA ALA A 557 6.96 -26.80 2.72
C ALA A 557 8.38 -26.35 2.35
N ALA A 558 8.55 -25.20 1.67
CA ALA A 558 9.85 -24.65 1.32
C ALA A 558 10.63 -24.19 2.56
N LEU A 559 9.99 -23.49 3.50
CA LEU A 559 10.57 -23.09 4.79
C LEU A 559 10.95 -24.30 5.63
N ALA A 560 10.10 -25.33 5.69
CA ALA A 560 10.43 -26.59 6.35
C ALA A 560 11.61 -27.31 5.67
N SER A 561 11.71 -27.28 4.33
CA SER A 561 12.82 -27.86 3.58
C SER A 561 14.13 -27.11 3.83
N VAL A 562 14.12 -25.78 3.80
CA VAL A 562 15.29 -24.94 4.09
C VAL A 562 15.73 -25.09 5.55
N ALA A 563 14.79 -25.15 6.50
CA ALA A 563 15.09 -25.39 7.90
C ALA A 563 15.63 -26.80 8.15
N ALA A 564 15.16 -27.81 7.41
CA ALA A 564 15.71 -29.16 7.44
C ALA A 564 17.12 -29.22 6.82
N GLU A 565 17.35 -28.52 5.71
CA GLU A 565 18.68 -28.46 5.06
C GLU A 565 19.70 -27.72 5.92
N GLN A 566 19.34 -26.61 6.55
CA GLN A 566 20.25 -25.91 7.48
C GLN A 566 20.55 -26.73 8.74
N ARG A 567 19.57 -27.47 9.29
CA ARG A 567 19.82 -28.42 10.38
C ARG A 567 20.75 -29.55 9.94
N ALA A 568 20.51 -30.17 8.79
CA ALA A 568 21.36 -31.23 8.27
C ALA A 568 22.80 -30.76 8.00
N ARG A 569 23.00 -29.52 7.51
CA ARG A 569 24.34 -28.92 7.38
C ARG A 569 25.02 -28.73 8.74
N ALA A 570 24.33 -28.12 9.72
CA ALA A 570 24.87 -27.92 11.07
C ALA A 570 25.19 -29.25 11.80
N GLU A 571 24.34 -30.27 11.67
CA GLU A 571 24.56 -31.61 12.24
C GLU A 571 25.77 -32.31 11.61
N LEU A 572 26.01 -32.12 10.30
CA LEU A 572 27.20 -32.63 9.61
C LEU A 572 28.47 -31.89 10.02
N GLU A 573 28.45 -30.56 10.07
CA GLU A 573 29.58 -29.72 10.50
C GLU A 573 29.98 -30.01 11.96
N GLU A 574 29.01 -30.21 12.85
CA GLU A 574 29.26 -30.57 14.24
C GLU A 574 29.81 -32.00 14.39
N ALA A 575 29.29 -32.97 13.64
CA ALA A 575 29.80 -34.34 13.63
C ALA A 575 31.24 -34.43 13.07
N GLU A 576 31.56 -33.66 12.03
CA GLU A 576 32.92 -33.58 11.47
C GLU A 576 33.89 -32.91 12.45
N ARG A 577 33.49 -31.82 13.10
CA ARG A 577 34.29 -31.15 14.15
C ARG A 577 34.64 -32.09 15.30
N ILE A 578 33.66 -32.82 15.85
CA ILE A 578 33.87 -33.77 16.95
C ILE A 578 34.86 -34.87 16.54
N ARG A 579 34.70 -35.43 15.33
CA ARG A 579 35.60 -36.47 14.81
C ARG A 579 37.04 -35.97 14.69
N LEU A 580 37.25 -34.75 14.20
CA LEU A 580 38.58 -34.15 14.05
C LEU A 580 39.24 -33.88 15.41
N GLU A 581 38.50 -33.48 16.44
CA GLU A 581 39.02 -33.33 17.81
C GLU A 581 39.45 -34.68 18.41
N GLU A 582 38.66 -35.75 18.25
CA GLU A 582 39.03 -37.09 18.73
C GLU A 582 40.29 -37.64 18.03
N GLU A 583 40.40 -37.44 16.71
CA GLU A 583 41.54 -37.90 15.91
C GLU A 583 42.82 -37.12 16.26
N ALA A 584 42.75 -35.79 16.38
CA ALA A 584 43.88 -34.95 16.80
C ALA A 584 44.35 -35.28 18.23
N ARG A 585 43.42 -35.53 19.16
CA ARG A 585 43.73 -35.91 20.55
C ARG A 585 44.46 -37.26 20.61
N ARG A 586 43.99 -38.25 19.85
CA ARG A 586 44.61 -39.59 19.77
C ARG A 586 46.05 -39.51 19.23
N LEU A 587 46.27 -38.76 18.15
CA LEU A 587 47.61 -38.56 17.57
C LEU A 587 48.56 -37.88 18.56
N THR A 588 48.07 -36.89 19.31
CA THR A 588 48.86 -36.17 20.32
C THR A 588 49.30 -37.08 21.47
N GLU A 589 48.42 -37.98 21.93
CA GLU A 589 48.76 -38.97 22.97
C GLU A 589 49.76 -40.03 22.46
N GLN A 590 49.63 -40.46 21.20
CA GLN A 590 50.59 -41.39 20.57
C GLN A 590 52.00 -40.79 20.46
N ALA A 591 52.13 -39.56 19.94
CA ALA A 591 53.41 -38.88 19.81
C ALA A 591 54.13 -38.70 21.16
N LYS A 592 53.37 -38.30 22.19
CA LYS A 592 53.91 -38.09 23.55
C LYS A 592 54.42 -39.40 24.19
N ASN A 593 53.77 -40.53 23.91
CA ASN A 593 54.24 -41.83 24.39
C ASN A 593 55.52 -42.29 23.68
N LEU A 594 55.65 -42.06 22.36
CA LEU A 594 56.87 -42.38 21.60
C LEU A 594 58.11 -41.66 22.17
N GLU A 595 57.99 -40.37 22.51
CA GLU A 595 59.09 -39.58 23.04
C GLU A 595 59.59 -40.07 24.41
N ASN A 596 58.67 -40.50 25.28
CA ASN A 596 59.01 -41.10 26.58
C ASN A 596 59.78 -42.42 26.40
N TYR A 597 59.27 -43.34 25.57
CA TYR A 597 59.94 -44.63 25.31
C TYR A 597 61.32 -44.47 24.67
N ARG A 598 61.46 -43.54 23.70
CA ARG A 598 62.75 -43.18 23.10
C ARG A 598 63.78 -42.81 24.17
N SER A 599 63.36 -42.04 25.18
CA SER A 599 64.24 -41.53 26.24
C SER A 599 64.73 -42.63 27.19
N GLU A 600 63.86 -43.55 27.61
CA GLU A 600 64.23 -44.68 28.47
C GLU A 600 65.07 -45.75 27.72
N PHE A 601 64.78 -45.99 26.44
CA PHE A 601 65.54 -46.91 25.58
C PHE A 601 67.01 -46.48 25.46
N PHE A 602 67.26 -45.23 25.05
CA PHE A 602 68.63 -44.73 24.87
C PHE A 602 69.42 -44.64 26.19
N GLY A 603 68.77 -44.38 27.32
CA GLY A 603 69.42 -44.41 28.63
C GLY A 603 70.00 -45.78 28.99
N ARG A 604 69.26 -46.86 28.71
CA ARG A 604 69.70 -48.24 28.95
C ARG A 604 70.77 -48.67 27.95
N LEU A 605 70.58 -48.41 26.66
CA LEU A 605 71.55 -48.73 25.61
C LEU A 605 72.90 -48.02 25.78
N ARG A 606 72.89 -46.74 26.21
CA ARG A 606 74.12 -45.97 26.55
C ARG A 606 74.90 -46.61 27.71
N THR A 607 74.21 -47.22 28.67
CA THR A 607 74.83 -47.80 29.87
C THR A 607 75.59 -49.09 29.58
N VAL A 608 75.09 -49.92 28.64
CA VAL A 608 75.71 -51.21 28.26
C VAL A 608 76.94 -51.05 27.36
N LEU A 609 77.03 -49.95 26.59
CA LEU A 609 78.10 -49.70 25.62
C LEU A 609 79.21 -48.76 26.11
N ALA A 610 79.04 -48.10 27.26
CA ALA A 610 80.06 -47.23 27.84
C ALA A 610 81.30 -48.03 28.32
N GLY A 611 82.47 -47.72 27.76
CA GLY A 611 83.77 -48.27 28.22
C GLY A 611 84.41 -49.36 27.35
N ARG A 612 83.91 -49.60 26.12
CA ARG A 612 84.58 -50.47 25.14
C ARG A 612 85.50 -49.65 24.21
N GLU A 613 86.66 -50.20 23.87
CA GLU A 613 87.59 -49.57 22.91
C GLU A 613 87.01 -49.57 21.49
N GLY A 614 87.23 -48.49 20.73
CA GLY A 614 86.86 -48.37 19.32
C GLY A 614 85.47 -47.80 18.99
N VAL A 615 84.58 -47.62 19.98
CA VAL A 615 83.22 -47.09 19.77
C VAL A 615 83.05 -45.69 20.36
N ARG A 616 82.46 -44.76 19.62
CA ARG A 616 82.11 -43.41 20.09
C ARG A 616 80.61 -43.16 19.97
N ILE A 617 79.96 -42.77 21.06
CA ILE A 617 78.52 -42.39 21.06
C ILE A 617 78.43 -40.88 20.85
N VAL A 618 77.66 -40.44 19.84
CA VAL A 618 77.43 -39.02 19.54
C VAL A 618 75.94 -38.80 19.34
N GLY A 619 75.28 -38.15 20.31
CA GLY A 619 73.82 -38.00 20.31
C GLY A 619 73.12 -39.35 20.35
N ASP A 620 72.34 -39.64 19.30
CA ASP A 620 71.61 -40.89 19.09
C ASP A 620 72.30 -41.86 18.10
N ARG A 621 73.56 -41.60 17.75
CA ARG A 621 74.34 -42.36 16.75
C ARG A 621 75.53 -43.09 17.39
N PHE A 622 75.73 -44.34 17.00
CA PHE A 622 76.89 -45.16 17.37
C PHE A 622 77.93 -45.13 16.26
N VAL A 623 79.06 -44.47 16.51
CA VAL A 623 80.12 -44.20 15.52
C VAL A 623 81.25 -45.21 15.67
N PHE A 624 81.57 -45.89 14.58
CA PHE A 624 82.64 -46.89 14.46
C PHE A 624 83.67 -46.44 13.43
N SER A 625 84.95 -46.45 13.77
CA SER A 625 86.04 -46.14 12.84
C SER A 625 86.13 -47.19 11.72
N SER A 626 86.16 -46.79 10.45
CA SER A 626 86.18 -47.71 9.31
C SER A 626 87.40 -48.64 9.29
N GLU A 627 88.51 -48.25 9.92
CA GLU A 627 89.75 -49.02 10.01
C GLU A 627 89.66 -50.22 10.98
N VAL A 628 88.63 -50.25 11.83
CA VAL A 628 88.35 -51.36 12.76
C VAL A 628 87.30 -52.31 12.18
N LEU A 629 86.44 -51.82 11.27
CA LEU A 629 85.40 -52.61 10.64
C LEU A 629 85.80 -53.24 9.30
N PHE A 630 86.65 -52.60 8.49
CA PHE A 630 86.97 -53.04 7.13
C PHE A 630 88.48 -53.04 6.86
N GLU A 631 88.90 -53.84 5.89
CA GLU A 631 90.26 -53.72 5.35
C GLU A 631 90.45 -52.39 4.57
N THR A 632 91.72 -51.95 4.47
CA THR A 632 92.09 -50.68 3.85
C THR A 632 91.57 -50.58 2.41
N ALA A 633 90.77 -49.55 2.14
CA ALA A 633 90.07 -49.30 0.87
C ALA A 633 89.08 -50.40 0.40
N SER A 634 88.79 -51.41 1.22
CA SER A 634 87.78 -52.45 0.95
C SER A 634 86.40 -52.10 1.55
N ALA A 635 85.36 -52.79 1.09
CA ALA A 635 84.05 -52.89 1.74
C ALA A 635 83.81 -54.26 2.40
N GLU A 636 84.78 -55.16 2.36
CA GLU A 636 84.78 -56.43 3.09
C GLU A 636 85.14 -56.22 4.57
N LEU A 637 84.42 -56.91 5.46
CA LEU A 637 84.52 -56.73 6.91
C LEU A 637 85.73 -57.49 7.48
N ALA A 638 86.57 -56.81 8.24
CA ALA A 638 87.70 -57.40 8.95
C ALA A 638 87.21 -58.35 10.07
N PRO A 639 87.99 -59.39 10.47
CA PRO A 639 87.60 -60.32 11.52
C PRO A 639 87.21 -59.65 12.85
N GLU A 640 87.92 -58.59 13.23
CA GLU A 640 87.63 -57.75 14.40
C GLU A 640 86.31 -56.99 14.24
N GLY A 641 86.03 -56.50 13.03
CA GLY A 641 84.78 -55.84 12.65
C GLY A 641 83.57 -56.75 12.75
N LEU A 642 83.70 -58.01 12.31
CA LEU A 642 82.66 -59.03 12.49
C LEU A 642 82.32 -59.22 13.98
N VAL A 643 83.33 -59.31 14.85
CA VAL A 643 83.11 -59.41 16.31
C VAL A 643 82.45 -58.15 16.87
N GLN A 644 82.80 -56.95 16.42
CA GLN A 644 82.15 -55.72 16.88
C GLN A 644 80.68 -55.64 16.48
N ILE A 645 80.34 -55.90 15.21
CA ILE A 645 78.94 -55.89 14.74
C ILE A 645 78.11 -57.00 15.42
N ALA A 646 78.70 -58.18 15.66
CA ALA A 646 78.03 -59.26 16.42
C ALA A 646 77.64 -58.85 17.84
N ASN A 647 78.51 -58.10 18.54
CA ASN A 647 78.20 -57.55 19.87
C ASN A 647 77.02 -56.56 19.83
N VAL A 648 76.96 -55.71 18.79
CA VAL A 648 75.87 -54.73 18.63
C VAL A 648 74.55 -55.43 18.31
N VAL A 649 74.54 -56.43 17.43
CA VAL A 649 73.34 -57.22 17.08
C VAL A 649 72.78 -57.98 18.30
N GLY A 650 73.63 -58.46 19.21
CA GLY A 650 73.18 -59.05 20.48
C GLY A 650 72.36 -58.05 21.29
N ILE A 651 72.93 -56.87 21.57
CA ILE A 651 72.26 -55.83 22.36
C ILE A 651 71.00 -55.30 21.65
N LEU A 652 71.01 -55.18 20.32
CA LEU A 652 69.82 -54.79 19.54
C LEU A 652 68.69 -55.82 19.60
N ARG A 653 68.99 -57.11 19.83
CA ARG A 653 67.97 -58.15 20.08
C ARG A 653 67.44 -58.10 21.51
N ASP A 654 68.33 -57.99 22.49
CA ASP A 654 67.96 -57.97 23.91
C ASP A 654 66.94 -56.86 24.25
N ILE A 655 66.90 -55.78 23.45
CA ILE A 655 65.97 -54.66 23.60
C ILE A 655 64.92 -54.59 22.47
N SER A 656 65.03 -55.37 21.37
CA SER A 656 63.98 -55.39 20.32
C SER A 656 62.65 -55.91 20.85
N ASP A 657 62.74 -56.88 21.76
CA ASP A 657 61.60 -57.61 22.33
C ASP A 657 60.84 -56.78 23.39
N GLU A 658 61.39 -55.63 23.79
CA GLU A 658 60.71 -54.66 24.67
C GLU A 658 59.95 -53.56 23.91
N ILE A 659 60.17 -53.40 22.60
CA ILE A 659 59.53 -52.34 21.82
C ILE A 659 58.18 -52.85 21.29
N PRO A 660 57.04 -52.19 21.61
CA PRO A 660 55.73 -52.64 21.16
C PRO A 660 55.59 -52.74 19.63
N ASP A 661 54.86 -53.75 19.15
CA ASP A 661 54.63 -54.03 17.73
C ASP A 661 54.05 -52.83 16.92
N GLY A 662 53.41 -51.88 17.62
CA GLY A 662 52.87 -50.65 17.03
C GLY A 662 53.89 -49.55 16.72
N ILE A 663 55.19 -49.76 16.95
CA ILE A 663 56.25 -48.78 16.65
C ILE A 663 57.08 -49.23 15.43
N ASP A 664 57.06 -48.42 14.37
CA ASP A 664 57.67 -48.73 13.08
C ASP A 664 59.13 -48.26 12.99
N TRP A 665 59.96 -48.73 13.94
CA TRP A 665 61.38 -48.40 14.02
C TRP A 665 62.26 -49.23 13.06
N ILE A 666 63.38 -48.66 12.64
CA ILE A 666 64.49 -49.31 11.92
C ILE A 666 65.84 -48.81 12.44
N ILE A 667 66.90 -49.60 12.26
CA ILE A 667 68.29 -49.14 12.37
C ILE A 667 68.79 -48.76 10.98
N ARG A 668 69.12 -47.48 10.79
CA ARG A 668 69.83 -47.01 9.60
C ARG A 668 71.33 -47.08 9.85
N VAL A 669 72.04 -47.71 8.92
CA VAL A 669 73.49 -47.85 8.89
C VAL A 669 74.02 -46.83 7.90
N ASP A 670 74.62 -45.77 8.43
CA ASP A 670 75.09 -44.61 7.67
C ASP A 670 76.60 -44.76 7.38
N GLY A 671 76.98 -44.84 6.11
CA GLY A 671 78.36 -44.99 5.66
C GLY A 671 78.98 -43.66 5.21
N HIS A 672 80.23 -43.41 5.59
CA HIS A 672 80.97 -42.19 5.26
C HIS A 672 82.42 -42.48 4.84
N THR A 673 82.96 -41.64 3.95
CA THR A 673 84.37 -41.63 3.55
C THR A 673 85.09 -40.39 4.08
N ASP A 674 86.38 -40.26 3.76
CA ASP A 674 87.02 -38.95 3.72
C ASP A 674 86.88 -38.32 2.32
N ASN A 675 87.50 -37.15 2.14
CA ASN A 675 87.53 -36.34 0.92
C ASN A 675 88.71 -36.68 -0.02
N VAL A 676 89.27 -37.90 0.05
CA VAL A 676 90.26 -38.36 -0.94
C VAL A 676 89.52 -39.01 -2.10
N PRO A 677 89.66 -38.52 -3.35
CA PRO A 677 89.03 -39.14 -4.50
C PRO A 677 89.58 -40.55 -4.76
N LEU A 678 88.68 -41.50 -5.05
CA LEU A 678 89.06 -42.83 -5.54
C LEU A 678 89.63 -42.75 -6.97
N SER A 679 90.37 -43.77 -7.39
CA SER A 679 91.01 -43.82 -8.72
C SER A 679 90.04 -44.02 -9.90
N GLY A 680 88.74 -44.16 -9.65
CA GLY A 680 87.71 -44.45 -10.66
C GLY A 680 87.86 -45.79 -11.40
N THR A 681 88.81 -46.63 -10.96
CA THR A 681 89.28 -47.84 -11.67
C THR A 681 89.35 -49.09 -10.79
N GLY A 682 88.94 -48.97 -9.52
CA GLY A 682 88.74 -50.10 -8.60
C GLY A 682 87.32 -50.68 -8.66
N GLU A 683 86.95 -51.45 -7.64
CA GLU A 683 85.60 -52.03 -7.47
C GLU A 683 84.50 -50.97 -7.30
N TYR A 684 84.83 -49.88 -6.60
CA TYR A 684 83.97 -48.72 -6.37
C TYR A 684 84.46 -47.53 -7.19
N ARG A 685 83.55 -46.86 -7.89
CA ARG A 685 83.89 -45.77 -8.83
C ARG A 685 84.11 -44.44 -8.12
N ASP A 686 83.39 -44.19 -7.04
CA ASP A 686 83.47 -42.97 -6.23
C ASP A 686 83.20 -43.21 -4.74
N ASN A 687 83.28 -42.14 -3.95
CA ASN A 687 83.07 -42.16 -2.51
C ASN A 687 81.60 -42.41 -2.11
N TRP A 688 80.60 -42.14 -2.96
CA TRP A 688 79.22 -42.54 -2.71
C TRP A 688 79.09 -44.06 -2.77
N GLU A 689 79.54 -44.68 -3.88
CA GLU A 689 79.50 -46.13 -4.07
C GLU A 689 80.24 -46.88 -2.94
N LEU A 690 81.45 -46.43 -2.56
CA LEU A 690 82.21 -47.04 -1.47
C LEU A 690 81.50 -46.89 -0.11
N SER A 691 80.93 -45.72 0.18
CA SER A 691 80.20 -45.49 1.44
C SER A 691 78.93 -46.35 1.55
N GLN A 692 78.19 -46.47 0.44
CA GLN A 692 76.98 -47.27 0.35
C GLN A 692 77.27 -48.77 0.37
N GLY A 693 78.36 -49.20 -0.27
CA GLY A 693 78.85 -50.58 -0.26
C GLY A 693 79.23 -51.03 1.16
N ARG A 694 80.00 -50.21 1.88
CA ARG A 694 80.36 -50.47 3.30
C ARG A 694 79.14 -50.56 4.22
N ALA A 695 78.19 -49.62 4.10
CA ALA A 695 76.94 -49.68 4.86
C ALA A 695 76.13 -50.95 4.54
N LEU A 696 76.08 -51.35 3.26
CA LEU A 696 75.39 -52.56 2.82
C LEU A 696 76.08 -53.84 3.30
N SER A 697 77.42 -53.90 3.33
CA SER A 697 78.17 -55.03 3.90
C SER A 697 77.87 -55.25 5.38
N VAL A 698 77.76 -54.17 6.17
CA VAL A 698 77.33 -54.25 7.58
C VAL A 698 75.90 -54.77 7.68
N VAL A 699 74.94 -54.22 6.92
CA VAL A 699 73.54 -54.68 6.92
C VAL A 699 73.41 -56.15 6.48
N ARG A 700 74.16 -56.59 5.47
CA ARG A 700 74.22 -57.99 5.06
C ARG A 700 74.81 -58.89 6.13
N TYR A 701 75.88 -58.50 6.80
CA TYR A 701 76.42 -59.31 7.90
C TYR A 701 75.45 -59.39 9.10
N MET A 702 74.77 -58.28 9.43
CA MET A 702 73.69 -58.28 10.44
C MET A 702 72.54 -59.21 10.06
N THR A 703 72.14 -59.25 8.77
CA THR A 703 71.05 -60.07 8.26
C THR A 703 71.47 -61.53 8.06
N ASP A 704 72.37 -61.79 7.13
CA ASP A 704 72.72 -63.11 6.61
C ASP A 704 73.68 -63.86 7.54
N GLY A 705 74.60 -63.12 8.19
CA GLY A 705 75.62 -63.69 9.08
C GLY A 705 75.17 -63.84 10.54
N LEU A 706 74.25 -62.99 11.00
CA LEU A 706 73.82 -62.92 12.40
C LEU A 706 72.31 -63.13 12.61
N GLY A 707 71.49 -63.05 11.57
CA GLY A 707 70.04 -63.32 11.61
C GLY A 707 69.17 -62.17 12.13
N PHE A 708 69.62 -60.91 12.05
CA PHE A 708 68.83 -59.75 12.46
C PHE A 708 67.72 -59.45 11.42
N PRO A 709 66.50 -59.02 11.80
CA PRO A 709 65.40 -58.86 10.85
C PRO A 709 65.70 -57.82 9.75
N PRO A 710 65.66 -58.18 8.46
CA PRO A 710 66.01 -57.25 7.37
C PRO A 710 65.02 -56.09 7.24
N ASN A 711 63.77 -56.26 7.66
CA ASN A 711 62.76 -55.20 7.72
C ASN A 711 63.00 -54.17 8.83
N ARG A 712 63.98 -54.40 9.72
CA ARG A 712 64.43 -53.46 10.76
C ARG A 712 65.78 -52.81 10.40
N LEU A 713 66.27 -52.95 9.16
CA LEU A 713 67.55 -52.41 8.69
C LEU A 713 67.42 -51.56 7.42
N ALA A 714 68.21 -50.49 7.33
CA ALA A 714 68.45 -49.75 6.09
C ALA A 714 69.94 -49.39 5.98
N ALA A 715 70.50 -49.40 4.77
CA ALA A 715 71.88 -49.01 4.50
C ALA A 715 71.90 -47.73 3.66
N THR A 716 72.64 -46.70 4.08
CA THR A 716 72.70 -45.41 3.38
C THR A 716 74.15 -44.92 3.29
N GLY A 717 74.65 -44.69 2.07
CA GLY A 717 75.91 -43.99 1.85
C GLY A 717 75.72 -42.47 1.84
N PHE A 718 76.65 -41.74 2.44
CA PHE A 718 76.72 -40.27 2.42
C PHE A 718 78.02 -39.72 1.79
N GLY A 719 78.90 -40.61 1.32
CA GLY A 719 80.22 -40.26 0.79
C GLY A 719 81.03 -39.37 1.75
N GLU A 720 81.66 -38.35 1.17
CA GLU A 720 82.50 -37.37 1.87
C GLU A 720 81.73 -36.16 2.41
N TYR A 721 80.44 -36.02 2.09
CA TYR A 721 79.65 -34.80 2.26
C TYR A 721 79.11 -34.57 3.68
N GLN A 722 79.42 -35.47 4.62
CA GLN A 722 79.17 -35.29 6.06
C GLN A 722 80.44 -35.59 6.87
N PRO A 723 81.46 -34.71 6.81
CA PRO A 723 82.66 -34.82 7.63
C PRO A 723 82.36 -34.45 9.08
N VAL A 724 82.84 -35.27 10.02
CA VAL A 724 82.81 -34.96 11.47
C VAL A 724 84.03 -34.18 11.92
N ASN A 725 85.09 -34.14 11.11
CA ASN A 725 86.26 -33.30 11.31
C ASN A 725 86.68 -32.69 9.96
N THR A 726 86.68 -31.36 9.86
CA THR A 726 86.97 -30.61 8.63
C THR A 726 88.45 -30.25 8.47
N GLU A 727 89.33 -30.59 9.42
CA GLU A 727 90.77 -30.42 9.27
C GLU A 727 91.32 -31.23 8.10
N ASN A 728 92.28 -30.69 7.35
CA ASN A 728 93.01 -31.42 6.33
C ASN A 728 94.16 -32.28 6.92
N SER A 729 93.85 -33.06 7.97
CA SER A 729 94.82 -33.90 8.69
C SER A 729 94.60 -35.39 8.40
N ALA A 730 95.62 -36.22 8.61
CA ALA A 730 95.49 -37.68 8.45
C ALA A 730 94.52 -38.27 9.50
N ALA A 731 94.54 -37.72 10.72
CA ALA A 731 93.64 -38.11 11.81
C ALA A 731 92.19 -37.71 11.53
N ALA A 732 91.94 -36.52 10.99
CA ALA A 732 90.60 -36.08 10.59
C ALA A 732 90.01 -36.95 9.49
N ARG A 733 90.82 -37.31 8.48
CA ARG A 733 90.40 -38.25 7.42
C ARG A 733 90.08 -39.64 7.99
N ALA A 734 90.88 -40.16 8.92
CA ALA A 734 90.55 -41.41 9.63
C ALA A 734 89.27 -41.31 10.47
N GLN A 735 88.95 -40.15 11.04
CA GLN A 735 87.68 -39.91 11.76
C GLN A 735 86.47 -39.78 10.83
N ASN A 736 86.64 -39.23 9.61
CA ASN A 736 85.57 -39.10 8.63
C ASN A 736 85.17 -40.45 8.01
N ARG A 737 86.16 -41.32 7.73
CA ARG A 737 85.96 -42.73 7.34
C ARG A 737 85.34 -43.53 8.48
N ARG A 738 84.01 -43.59 8.54
CA ARG A 738 83.26 -44.18 9.67
C ARG A 738 81.94 -44.81 9.23
N ILE A 739 81.40 -45.67 10.08
CA ILE A 739 80.00 -46.15 10.02
C ILE A 739 79.27 -45.60 11.24
N GLU A 740 78.04 -45.11 11.05
CA GLU A 740 77.18 -44.62 12.12
C GLU A 740 75.87 -45.41 12.14
N LEU A 741 75.58 -46.11 13.24
CA LEU A 741 74.29 -46.78 13.43
C LEU A 741 73.34 -45.82 14.16
N LYS A 742 72.15 -45.57 13.59
CA LYS A 742 71.12 -44.67 14.12
C LYS A 742 69.76 -45.37 14.14
N LEU A 743 69.05 -45.29 15.26
CA LEU A 743 67.63 -45.66 15.35
C LEU A 743 66.77 -44.54 14.74
N THR A 744 65.82 -44.90 13.88
CA THR A 744 64.86 -43.97 13.27
C THR A 744 63.49 -44.65 13.12
N GLU A 745 62.44 -43.86 12.93
CA GLU A 745 61.19 -44.35 12.31
C GLU A 745 61.46 -44.63 10.81
N ARG A 746 60.65 -45.51 10.21
CA ARG A 746 60.88 -46.12 8.89
C ARG A 746 60.67 -45.19 7.69
#